data_AF-A0A0B0MQJ6-F1
#
_entry.id   AF-A0A0B0MQJ6-F1
#
_cell.length_a   1.000
_cell.length_b   1.000
_cell.length_c   1.000
_cell.angle_alpha   90.00
_cell.angle_beta   90.00
_cell.angle_gamma   90.00
#
_symmetry.space_group_name_H-M   'P 1'
#
loop_
_entity.id
_entity.type
_entity.pdbx_description
1 polymer ?
#
loop_
_entity_poly.entity_id
_entity_poly.type
_entity_poly.pdbx_seq_one_letter_code
_entity_poly.pdbx_strand_id
1 'polypeptide(L)'
;MSLLRSFKETLKPCCNSSSFSQPSLSQQPPLPSVINQRKPPKSSLSRQLQRLEHDYLPSTQESHFENPKLSLPQLKNNAHMHGEQDDDDHQEEAEEEEVKEFGRAELSRVQFEDTGPYEPLVLSSDGEFPIIQVPAYINCRLLAHQREGVKFLYMLYRSNHGGILGDDMGLGKTIQTIAFLAAVYGKDEEYGDSRLLKENQIGQKGPVLIICPTSVICNWKCEFSRWAPFNVSLYHGSSRELILEKLQANGVEVLVTSFDTFRIHGNLLSEIKWEIVVIDEAHRLKNEKSKLYSACLEIKTHRRIGLTGTIMQNKIMELFNLFDWAAPGSLGAREHFREFYDEPLKHGQRATAPERFVRVAGERKQHLVAVLHKYMLRRTKEETIGQLMLGKEDNVVFCAMSELQKRVYQRMLQLPDVQCLINKDLPCSCGSPLAQVECCKRIVPKGIIWPYLHRGSPEGCDSCPFCLVLPCLVRLQQISNHLELIKPNPRDEPDKQRKDAEFASAVFGPDIDMVGGNAPSKSFMDLSDTRYCGKMRALEKLMSSWALMGDKILLFSYSVRMLDILEKFLIRKGFCFSRLDGSTPTNMRQSLVDEFNSSPSKQVFLISTRAGGLGLNLVSANRVVIFDPNWNPAQDLQAQDRSFRFGQRRHVVVFRLLAAGSLEELVYSRQVYKQQLSNIAVSGKMEKRYFEGVQDCKEFQGELFGICNLFRDLSDKLFTSEILELHEKQGQQHTEHDSDKQELTSLGSLPTPTEGSETFSSVSKNLHPGDIEIAATDKPVLEDLGILYAHRNEDIVNSRAGIQQKIIVLTGDNNPRIDTNASWKRKTDWEENDVSTRDGKKIQYGRLAQFKGMGVVEFSKWVLSATPSDRESLLRNYKRRKKEA
;
A
#
# COMPACT_ATOMS: atom_id res chain seq x y z
N MET A 1 -31.15 23.70 45.90
CA MET A 1 -32.28 23.27 46.75
C MET A 1 -32.95 22.10 46.02
N SER A 2 -32.40 20.89 46.12
CA SER A 2 -32.76 19.88 47.15
C SER A 2 -34.14 19.28 46.85
N LEU A 3 -34.42 17.99 46.75
CA LEU A 3 -33.77 16.70 47.09
C LEU A 3 -34.78 15.65 46.55
N LEU A 4 -34.43 14.67 45.72
CA LEU A 4 -33.95 13.33 46.09
C LEU A 4 -34.54 12.70 47.37
N ARG A 5 -35.14 11.51 47.17
CA ARG A 5 -35.33 10.38 48.12
C ARG A 5 -36.51 10.57 49.09
N SER A 6 -37.32 9.56 49.40
CA SER A 6 -36.96 8.15 49.55
C SER A 6 -38.19 7.27 49.83
N PHE A 7 -37.97 5.96 49.68
CA PHE A 7 -38.66 4.83 50.34
C PHE A 7 -39.94 4.33 49.66
N LYS A 8 -39.92 3.24 48.88
CA LYS A 8 -39.31 1.89 49.09
C LYS A 8 -40.00 1.12 50.22
N GLU A 9 -40.71 0.09 49.76
CA GLU A 9 -40.95 -1.21 50.41
C GLU A 9 -41.78 -1.25 51.69
N THR A 10 -42.91 -1.97 51.61
CA THR A 10 -43.24 -2.97 52.64
C THR A 10 -44.20 -4.04 52.09
N LEU A 11 -43.61 -5.22 51.83
CA LEU A 11 -44.06 -6.57 52.24
C LEU A 11 -45.38 -7.20 51.72
N LYS A 12 -45.19 -8.14 50.77
CA LYS A 12 -45.67 -9.56 50.62
C LYS A 12 -46.41 -10.22 51.83
N PRO A 13 -47.10 -11.41 51.73
CA PRO A 13 -46.87 -12.56 50.81
C PRO A 13 -48.11 -13.45 50.41
N CYS A 14 -47.79 -14.57 49.71
CA CYS A 14 -48.45 -15.91 49.60
C CYS A 14 -49.21 -16.22 48.28
N CYS A 15 -48.65 -17.06 47.36
CA CYS A 15 -48.63 -18.56 47.29
C CYS A 15 -49.97 -19.12 46.76
N ASN A 16 -50.12 -20.10 45.86
CA ASN A 16 -49.27 -21.06 45.12
C ASN A 16 -50.14 -21.64 43.97
N SER A 17 -49.54 -22.09 42.86
CA SER A 17 -50.15 -23.14 42.02
C SER A 17 -49.07 -23.98 41.31
N SER A 18 -49.27 -25.31 41.35
CA SER A 18 -48.43 -26.38 40.79
C SER A 18 -49.42 -27.42 40.19
N SER A 19 -49.47 -27.57 38.87
CA SER A 19 -48.76 -28.55 38.01
C SER A 19 -49.41 -29.95 37.96
N PHE A 20 -49.77 -30.45 36.77
CA PHE A 20 -49.07 -31.55 36.05
C PHE A 20 -49.89 -32.11 34.87
N SER A 21 -49.27 -32.17 33.69
CA SER A 21 -49.11 -33.41 32.90
C SER A 21 -48.02 -33.19 31.84
N GLN A 22 -47.13 -34.18 31.77
CA GLN A 22 -45.93 -34.31 30.94
C GLN A 22 -46.18 -35.48 29.94
N PRO A 23 -45.36 -35.71 28.88
CA PRO A 23 -43.98 -36.18 29.06
C PRO A 23 -42.91 -35.66 28.08
N SER A 24 -41.69 -35.71 28.61
CA SER A 24 -40.32 -35.55 28.10
C SER A 24 -39.88 -36.67 27.12
N LEU A 25 -38.78 -36.68 26.34
CA LEU A 25 -37.38 -36.21 26.39
C LEU A 25 -36.88 -36.09 24.91
N SER A 26 -35.79 -35.44 24.47
CA SER A 26 -34.61 -34.77 25.04
C SER A 26 -34.11 -33.76 24.00
N GLN A 27 -34.08 -32.46 24.33
CA GLN A 27 -33.40 -31.44 23.53
C GLN A 27 -32.04 -31.13 24.17
N GLN A 28 -30.97 -31.36 23.42
CA GLN A 28 -29.64 -30.86 23.74
C GLN A 28 -29.66 -29.32 23.74
N PRO A 29 -28.81 -28.67 24.56
CA PRO A 29 -28.72 -27.21 24.58
C PRO A 29 -28.30 -26.69 23.19
N PRO A 30 -28.81 -25.53 22.73
CA PRO A 30 -28.32 -24.95 21.49
C PRO A 30 -26.83 -24.68 21.65
N LEU A 31 -26.03 -25.38 20.85
CA LEU A 31 -24.62 -25.10 20.65
C LEU A 31 -24.46 -23.59 20.42
N PRO A 32 -23.42 -22.94 20.97
CA PRO A 32 -23.14 -21.55 20.66
C PRO A 32 -23.06 -21.45 19.14
N SER A 33 -23.87 -20.56 18.56
CA SER A 33 -23.84 -20.25 17.13
C SER A 33 -22.39 -20.10 16.73
N VAL A 34 -21.88 -21.08 16.00
CA VAL A 34 -20.54 -21.03 15.44
C VAL A 34 -20.52 -19.75 14.64
N ILE A 35 -19.76 -18.78 15.13
CA ILE A 35 -19.30 -17.65 14.34
C ILE A 35 -18.56 -18.33 13.19
N ASN A 36 -19.26 -18.55 12.09
CA ASN A 36 -18.64 -18.88 10.82
C ASN A 36 -17.73 -17.70 10.56
N GLN A 37 -16.45 -17.88 10.89
CA GLN A 37 -15.40 -16.98 10.44
C GLN A 37 -15.52 -17.01 8.92
N ARG A 38 -16.14 -15.98 8.35
CA ARG A 38 -16.16 -15.69 6.90
C ARG A 38 -14.77 -15.26 6.41
N LYS A 39 -13.72 -15.78 7.04
CA LYS A 39 -12.33 -15.73 6.62
C LYS A 39 -11.95 -17.19 6.39
N PRO A 40 -11.61 -17.60 5.16
CA PRO A 40 -11.09 -18.94 4.95
C PRO A 40 -9.84 -19.12 5.85
N PRO A 41 -9.58 -20.34 6.35
CA PRO A 41 -8.33 -20.62 7.03
C PRO A 41 -7.18 -20.26 6.08
N LYS A 42 -6.18 -19.53 6.58
CA LYS A 42 -4.96 -19.16 5.83
C LYS A 42 -4.39 -20.42 5.17
N SER A 43 -4.58 -20.57 3.87
CA SER A 43 -4.07 -21.71 3.10
C SER A 43 -2.82 -21.27 2.34
N SER A 44 -1.75 -22.06 2.41
CA SER A 44 -0.57 -21.90 1.57
C SER A 44 -0.94 -21.82 0.09
N LEU A 45 -0.14 -21.14 -0.73
CA LEU A 45 -0.40 -21.00 -2.17
C LEU A 45 -0.46 -22.36 -2.89
N SER A 46 0.27 -23.36 -2.41
CA SER A 46 0.15 -24.77 -2.81
C SER A 46 -1.26 -25.32 -2.59
N ARG A 47 -1.84 -25.12 -1.41
CA ARG A 47 -3.22 -25.52 -1.07
C ARG A 47 -4.28 -24.70 -1.81
N GLN A 48 -3.91 -23.53 -2.33
CA GLN A 48 -4.76 -22.75 -3.24
C GLN A 48 -4.72 -23.30 -4.66
N LEU A 49 -3.53 -23.62 -5.18
CA LEU A 49 -3.37 -24.26 -6.48
C LEU A 49 -3.99 -25.66 -6.50
N GLN A 50 -3.89 -26.43 -5.41
CA GLN A 50 -4.55 -27.74 -5.27
C GLN A 50 -6.08 -27.63 -5.16
N ARG A 51 -6.63 -26.58 -4.55
CA ARG A 51 -8.10 -26.32 -4.57
C ARG A 51 -8.61 -26.01 -5.97
N LEU A 52 -7.77 -25.48 -6.85
CA LEU A 52 -8.11 -25.28 -8.27
C LEU A 52 -8.22 -26.61 -9.03
N GLU A 53 -7.60 -27.70 -8.52
CA GLU A 53 -7.68 -29.05 -9.10
C GLU A 53 -8.77 -29.92 -8.45
N HIS A 54 -9.12 -29.70 -7.18
CA HIS A 54 -9.89 -30.66 -6.38
C HIS A 54 -11.43 -30.47 -6.28
N ASP A 55 -12.04 -29.44 -6.89
CA ASP A 55 -13.52 -29.29 -6.91
C ASP A 55 -14.20 -30.10 -8.05
N TYR A 56 -13.52 -31.13 -8.57
CA TYR A 56 -14.09 -32.05 -9.55
C TYR A 56 -14.55 -33.36 -8.91
N LEU A 57 -15.85 -33.44 -8.61
CA LEU A 57 -16.66 -34.65 -8.65
C LEU A 57 -18.14 -34.22 -8.69
N PRO A 58 -18.83 -34.25 -9.85
CA PRO A 58 -20.25 -33.96 -9.89
C PRO A 58 -21.02 -35.12 -9.24
N SER A 59 -21.65 -34.87 -8.08
CA SER A 59 -22.73 -35.74 -7.63
C SER A 59 -23.94 -35.49 -8.53
N THR A 60 -24.26 -36.49 -9.34
CA THR A 60 -25.49 -36.60 -10.12
C THR A 60 -26.70 -36.52 -9.19
N GLN A 61 -27.39 -35.38 -9.22
CA GLN A 61 -28.81 -35.30 -8.90
C GLN A 61 -29.48 -34.44 -9.96
N GLU A 62 -30.14 -35.13 -10.89
CA GLU A 62 -31.11 -34.57 -11.82
C GLU A 62 -32.34 -34.08 -11.05
N SER A 63 -32.79 -32.86 -11.31
CA SER A 63 -34.19 -32.48 -11.10
C SER A 63 -34.64 -31.52 -12.20
N HIS A 64 -35.56 -32.01 -13.02
CA HIS A 64 -36.30 -31.35 -14.09
C HIS A 64 -37.10 -30.12 -13.63
N PHE A 65 -37.41 -29.21 -14.59
CA PHE A 65 -38.66 -28.44 -14.85
C PHE A 65 -38.31 -27.08 -15.51
N GLU A 66 -38.34 -26.98 -16.84
CA GLU A 66 -39.43 -26.50 -17.74
C GLU A 66 -39.50 -24.97 -17.92
N ASN A 67 -39.25 -24.53 -19.17
CA ASN A 67 -39.41 -23.16 -19.67
C ASN A 67 -40.78 -22.97 -20.35
N PRO A 68 -41.49 -21.84 -20.16
CA PRO A 68 -42.55 -21.43 -21.06
C PRO A 68 -42.05 -20.48 -22.16
N LYS A 69 -42.46 -20.78 -23.39
CA LYS A 69 -42.31 -19.98 -24.62
C LYS A 69 -43.13 -18.70 -24.55
N LEU A 70 -42.67 -17.62 -25.19
CA LEU A 70 -43.54 -16.60 -25.76
C LEU A 70 -42.98 -16.04 -27.08
N SER A 71 -43.91 -15.85 -27.99
CA SER A 71 -43.82 -15.69 -29.45
C SER A 71 -43.58 -14.26 -29.92
N LEU A 72 -42.78 -14.10 -30.98
CA LEU A 72 -42.79 -12.91 -31.85
C LEU A 72 -44.06 -12.86 -32.73
N PRO A 73 -44.46 -11.66 -33.15
CA PRO A 73 -44.87 -11.47 -34.54
C PRO A 73 -44.04 -10.40 -35.29
N GLN A 74 -44.00 -10.62 -36.61
CA GLN A 74 -43.23 -9.99 -37.67
C GLN A 74 -43.83 -8.65 -38.15
N LEU A 75 -43.01 -7.83 -38.82
CA LEU A 75 -43.34 -7.07 -40.05
C LEU A 75 -42.03 -6.59 -40.73
N LYS A 76 -41.57 -7.31 -41.76
CA LYS A 76 -41.59 -6.97 -43.22
C LYS A 76 -40.88 -5.64 -43.55
N ASN A 77 -39.63 -5.65 -44.03
CA ASN A 77 -39.11 -5.97 -45.39
C ASN A 77 -39.32 -4.90 -46.48
N ASN A 78 -38.18 -4.56 -47.08
CA ASN A 78 -37.89 -4.18 -48.48
C ASN A 78 -37.96 -2.70 -48.85
N ALA A 79 -37.08 -2.16 -49.71
CA ALA A 79 -35.83 -2.60 -50.35
C ALA A 79 -35.28 -1.45 -51.23
N HIS A 80 -33.98 -1.51 -51.56
CA HIS A 80 -33.31 -1.06 -52.80
C HIS A 80 -33.11 0.47 -53.04
N MET A 81 -32.07 0.99 -53.71
CA MET A 81 -30.84 0.49 -54.39
C MET A 81 -29.96 1.69 -54.82
N HIS A 82 -28.64 1.46 -54.99
CA HIS A 82 -27.65 2.12 -55.88
C HIS A 82 -27.38 3.65 -55.74
N GLY A 83 -26.18 4.19 -55.95
CA GLY A 83 -24.88 3.68 -56.39
C GLY A 83 -23.85 4.85 -56.52
N GLU A 84 -22.58 4.51 -56.27
CA GLU A 84 -21.28 5.01 -56.78
C GLU A 84 -20.97 6.51 -57.14
N GLN A 85 -19.75 6.89 -56.70
CA GLN A 85 -18.66 7.68 -57.34
C GLN A 85 -18.34 9.15 -56.95
N ASP A 86 -17.15 9.26 -56.32
CA ASP A 86 -15.96 10.12 -56.54
C ASP A 86 -15.92 11.67 -56.39
N ASP A 87 -14.74 12.07 -55.86
CA ASP A 87 -13.94 13.31 -55.94
C ASP A 87 -14.01 14.45 -54.87
N ASP A 88 -12.89 14.49 -54.12
CA ASP A 88 -11.96 15.58 -53.74
C ASP A 88 -12.38 16.98 -53.19
N ASP A 89 -11.65 17.30 -52.11
CA ASP A 89 -11.07 18.58 -51.64
C ASP A 89 -11.86 19.75 -51.03
N HIS A 90 -11.48 20.02 -49.76
CA HIS A 90 -11.29 21.29 -49.06
C HIS A 90 -12.43 22.34 -48.95
N GLN A 91 -12.94 22.55 -47.73
CA GLN A 91 -12.74 23.80 -46.94
C GLN A 91 -13.41 23.74 -45.56
N GLU A 92 -12.68 24.20 -44.55
CA GLU A 92 -13.16 24.43 -43.18
C GLU A 92 -14.01 25.69 -43.11
N GLU A 93 -15.31 25.57 -42.81
CA GLU A 93 -16.07 26.65 -42.17
C GLU A 93 -16.96 26.06 -41.06
N ALA A 94 -16.92 26.71 -39.91
CA ALA A 94 -17.63 26.33 -38.70
C ALA A 94 -19.05 26.93 -38.74
N GLU A 95 -20.07 26.06 -38.72
CA GLU A 95 -21.43 26.45 -38.39
C GLU A 95 -21.89 25.71 -37.12
N GLU A 96 -22.34 26.49 -36.15
CA GLU A 96 -22.91 26.04 -34.88
C GLU A 96 -24.29 25.42 -35.11
N GLU A 97 -24.41 24.09 -35.03
CA GLU A 97 -25.71 23.42 -34.99
C GLU A 97 -26.27 23.33 -33.57
N GLU A 98 -27.42 23.98 -33.36
CA GLU A 98 -28.31 23.80 -32.22
C GLU A 98 -28.75 22.33 -32.09
N VAL A 99 -28.31 21.66 -31.02
CA VAL A 99 -28.80 20.32 -30.68
C VAL A 99 -30.23 20.44 -30.16
N LYS A 100 -31.20 20.06 -31.01
CA LYS A 100 -32.59 19.80 -30.64
C LYS A 100 -32.66 18.74 -29.54
N GLU A 101 -33.22 19.15 -28.42
CA GLU A 101 -33.49 18.35 -27.23
C GLU A 101 -34.56 17.28 -27.52
N PHE A 102 -34.13 16.08 -27.91
CA PHE A 102 -35.00 14.90 -27.99
C PHE A 102 -35.10 14.23 -26.61
N GLY A 103 -36.27 14.40 -25.99
CA GLY A 103 -36.92 13.51 -25.02
C GLY A 103 -36.03 12.70 -24.08
N ARG A 104 -35.74 13.24 -22.89
CA ARG A 104 -35.28 12.45 -21.74
C ARG A 104 -36.33 11.38 -21.41
N ALA A 105 -36.00 10.11 -21.64
CA ALA A 105 -36.60 9.03 -20.90
C ALA A 105 -36.19 9.21 -19.42
N GLU A 106 -37.17 9.31 -18.52
CA GLU A 106 -36.94 9.36 -17.08
C GLU A 106 -36.07 8.15 -16.68
N LEU A 107 -34.81 8.43 -16.33
CA LEU A 107 -33.96 7.49 -15.64
C LEU A 107 -34.63 7.20 -14.30
N SER A 108 -35.31 6.05 -14.23
CA SER A 108 -35.79 5.44 -13.00
C SER A 108 -34.72 5.60 -11.92
N ARG A 109 -35.04 6.36 -10.86
CA ARG A 109 -34.24 6.44 -9.62
C ARG A 109 -33.83 5.03 -9.23
N VAL A 110 -32.57 4.67 -9.47
CA VAL A 110 -31.99 3.43 -8.96
C VAL A 110 -32.20 3.46 -7.45
N GLN A 111 -33.03 2.55 -6.93
CA GLN A 111 -33.28 2.38 -5.50
C GLN A 111 -31.95 2.00 -4.85
N PHE A 112 -31.32 2.95 -4.16
CA PHE A 112 -30.21 2.66 -3.26
C PHE A 112 -30.81 2.17 -1.94
N GLU A 113 -30.41 1.00 -1.48
CA GLU A 113 -30.81 0.48 -0.17
C GLU A 113 -30.39 1.46 0.94
N ASP A 114 -31.35 1.88 1.77
CA ASP A 114 -31.09 2.72 2.92
C ASP A 114 -30.16 1.97 3.90
N THR A 115 -28.97 2.50 4.11
CA THR A 115 -27.90 1.89 4.92
C THR A 115 -27.82 2.49 6.33
N GLY A 116 -28.64 3.50 6.62
CA GLY A 116 -28.66 4.28 7.85
C GLY A 116 -30.04 4.75 8.28
N PRO A 117 -30.18 5.28 9.51
CA PRO A 117 -31.43 5.85 9.98
C PRO A 117 -31.76 7.10 9.15
N TYR A 118 -33.04 7.28 8.80
CA TYR A 118 -33.56 8.48 8.15
C TYR A 118 -33.75 9.60 9.18
N GLU A 119 -32.63 10.05 9.74
CA GLU A 119 -32.57 11.11 10.75
C GLU A 119 -31.41 12.06 10.42
N PRO A 120 -31.52 13.37 10.70
CA PRO A 120 -30.39 14.29 10.57
C PRO A 120 -29.22 13.88 11.48
N LEU A 121 -28.00 13.89 10.96
CA LEU A 121 -26.81 13.67 11.79
C LEU A 121 -26.40 15.00 12.42
N VAL A 122 -26.77 15.22 13.68
CA VAL A 122 -26.35 16.41 14.42
C VAL A 122 -24.84 16.35 14.69
N LEU A 123 -24.12 17.38 14.25
CA LEU A 123 -22.67 17.52 14.41
C LEU A 123 -22.29 18.50 15.52
N SER A 124 -23.15 19.50 15.79
CA SER A 124 -22.99 20.44 16.89
C SER A 124 -23.24 19.79 18.25
N SER A 125 -22.58 20.28 19.30
CA SER A 125 -22.82 19.83 20.68
C SER A 125 -24.20 20.31 21.17
N ASP A 126 -24.78 19.61 22.14
CA ASP A 126 -26.05 19.98 22.77
C ASP A 126 -26.00 21.43 23.30
N GLY A 127 -26.80 22.32 22.70
CA GLY A 127 -26.90 23.73 23.08
C GLY A 127 -26.17 24.74 22.18
N GLU A 128 -25.48 24.32 21.12
CA GLU A 128 -24.84 25.23 20.16
C GLU A 128 -25.80 25.73 19.06
N PHE A 129 -25.88 27.05 18.90
CA PHE A 129 -26.62 27.70 17.82
C PHE A 129 -25.65 28.41 16.86
N PRO A 130 -25.81 28.23 15.53
CA PRO A 130 -26.79 27.38 14.84
C PRO A 130 -26.46 25.88 14.95
N ILE A 131 -27.50 25.04 15.02
CA ILE A 131 -27.36 23.58 14.99
C ILE A 131 -26.86 23.19 13.60
N ILE A 132 -25.69 22.57 13.54
CA ILE A 132 -25.10 22.09 12.28
C ILE A 132 -25.38 20.59 12.19
N GLN A 133 -26.11 20.20 11.17
CA GLN A 133 -26.54 18.82 10.96
C GLN A 133 -26.38 18.41 9.50
N VAL A 134 -26.03 17.15 9.27
CA VAL A 134 -26.11 16.55 7.93
C VAL A 134 -27.59 16.25 7.64
N PRO A 135 -28.13 16.64 6.48
CA PRO A 135 -29.51 16.34 6.12
C PRO A 135 -29.83 14.84 6.16
N ALA A 136 -31.07 14.50 6.54
CA ALA A 136 -31.51 13.10 6.69
C ALA A 136 -31.35 12.28 5.40
N TYR A 137 -31.66 12.87 4.23
CA TYR A 137 -31.55 12.22 2.92
C TYR A 137 -30.11 11.86 2.52
N ILE A 138 -29.11 12.55 3.09
CA ILE A 138 -27.70 12.19 2.93
C ILE A 138 -27.32 11.15 3.98
N ASN A 139 -27.69 11.36 5.24
CA ASN A 139 -27.29 10.51 6.36
C ASN A 139 -27.82 9.06 6.24
N CYS A 140 -29.02 8.86 5.68
CA CYS A 140 -29.58 7.53 5.46
C CYS A 140 -28.75 6.65 4.51
N ARG A 141 -27.87 7.27 3.71
CA ARG A 141 -26.96 6.59 2.76
C ARG A 141 -25.51 6.55 3.24
N LEU A 142 -25.20 7.17 4.38
CA LEU A 142 -23.84 7.16 4.95
C LEU A 142 -23.61 5.92 5.81
N LEU A 143 -22.47 5.28 5.58
CA LEU A 143 -21.97 4.20 6.43
C LEU A 143 -21.46 4.74 7.78
N ALA A 144 -21.38 3.86 8.80
CA ALA A 144 -20.97 4.25 10.15
C ALA A 144 -19.62 4.97 10.19
N HIS A 145 -18.59 4.45 9.51
CA HIS A 145 -17.30 5.12 9.41
C HIS A 145 -17.42 6.45 8.67
N GLN A 146 -18.26 6.56 7.63
CA GLN A 146 -18.42 7.84 6.93
C GLN A 146 -18.98 8.92 7.86
N ARG A 147 -19.91 8.58 8.76
CA ARG A 147 -20.44 9.52 9.77
C ARG A 147 -19.35 10.00 10.74
N GLU A 148 -18.48 9.11 11.20
CA GLU A 148 -17.32 9.50 12.03
C GLU A 148 -16.37 10.43 11.28
N GLY A 149 -16.16 10.19 9.98
CA GLY A 149 -15.32 11.04 9.16
C GLY A 149 -15.90 12.44 8.97
N VAL A 150 -17.22 12.54 8.77
CA VAL A 150 -17.92 13.83 8.73
C VAL A 150 -17.80 14.58 10.05
N LYS A 151 -17.97 13.89 11.19
CA LYS A 151 -17.76 14.47 12.53
C LYS A 151 -16.33 14.98 12.72
N PHE A 152 -15.34 14.22 12.27
CA PHE A 152 -13.94 14.63 12.31
C PHE A 152 -13.67 15.89 11.47
N LEU A 153 -14.16 15.96 10.23
CA LEU A 153 -14.03 17.15 9.39
C LEU A 153 -14.71 18.38 10.02
N TYR A 154 -15.87 18.18 10.65
CA TYR A 154 -16.57 19.23 11.38
C TYR A 154 -15.79 19.73 12.60
N MET A 155 -15.17 18.84 13.38
CA MET A 155 -14.33 19.22 14.51
C MET A 155 -13.15 20.09 14.08
N LEU A 156 -12.50 19.75 12.96
CA LEU A 156 -11.43 20.57 12.37
C LEU A 156 -11.94 21.94 11.96
N TYR A 157 -13.06 21.98 11.23
CA TYR A 157 -13.71 23.21 10.81
C TYR A 157 -14.06 24.13 12.00
N ARG A 158 -14.67 23.58 13.04
CA ARG A 158 -15.01 24.30 14.28
C ARG A 158 -13.79 24.88 14.98
N SER A 159 -12.70 24.11 15.02
CA SER A 159 -11.44 24.56 15.62
C SER A 159 -10.66 25.56 14.76
N ASN A 160 -11.13 25.89 13.54
CA ASN A 160 -10.43 26.69 12.55
C ASN A 160 -9.05 26.13 12.15
N HIS A 161 -8.92 24.79 12.15
CA HIS A 161 -7.72 24.09 11.71
C HIS A 161 -8.00 23.28 10.44
N GLY A 162 -6.93 23.01 9.69
CA GLY A 162 -6.95 22.02 8.61
C GLY A 162 -6.61 20.62 9.11
N GLY A 163 -6.68 19.65 8.21
CA GLY A 163 -6.37 18.26 8.52
C GLY A 163 -6.48 17.34 7.32
N ILE A 164 -6.20 16.06 7.54
CA ILE A 164 -6.05 15.06 6.48
C ILE A 164 -7.02 13.91 6.72
N LEU A 165 -7.85 13.62 5.72
CA LEU A 165 -8.64 12.39 5.65
C LEU A 165 -7.85 11.35 4.86
N GLY A 166 -7.12 10.52 5.60
CA GLY A 166 -6.19 9.50 5.14
C GLY A 166 -6.79 8.11 4.96
N ASP A 167 -8.13 8.00 4.86
CA ASP A 167 -8.84 6.73 4.66
C ASP A 167 -8.34 5.96 3.43
N ASP A 168 -8.31 4.63 3.53
CA ASP A 168 -8.01 3.74 2.40
C ASP A 168 -8.90 4.03 1.18
N MET A 169 -8.39 3.69 -0.01
CA MET A 169 -9.10 3.97 -1.26
C MET A 169 -10.43 3.22 -1.33
N GLY A 170 -11.51 3.91 -1.68
CA GLY A 170 -12.83 3.29 -1.80
C GLY A 170 -13.70 3.36 -0.55
N LEU A 171 -13.24 3.93 0.57
CA LEU A 171 -14.07 4.20 1.76
C LEU A 171 -15.01 5.42 1.62
N GLY A 172 -15.00 6.10 0.47
CA GLY A 172 -15.93 7.19 0.15
C GLY A 172 -15.50 8.56 0.68
N LYS A 173 -14.20 8.92 0.58
CA LYS A 173 -13.69 10.24 0.99
C LYS A 173 -14.46 11.41 0.36
N THR A 174 -14.75 11.33 -0.94
CA THR A 174 -15.56 12.32 -1.68
C THR A 174 -16.95 12.51 -1.05
N ILE A 175 -17.64 11.42 -0.72
CA ILE A 175 -18.98 11.45 -0.12
C ILE A 175 -18.91 12.08 1.28
N GLN A 176 -17.91 11.72 2.08
CA GLN A 176 -17.69 12.32 3.40
C GLN A 176 -17.47 13.84 3.30
N THR A 177 -16.69 14.30 2.31
CA THR A 177 -16.48 15.73 2.07
C THR A 177 -17.78 16.43 1.64
N ILE A 178 -18.55 15.85 0.72
CA ILE A 178 -19.82 16.45 0.27
C ILE A 178 -20.83 16.52 1.43
N ALA A 179 -20.97 15.46 2.22
CA ALA A 179 -21.85 15.44 3.39
C ALA A 179 -21.45 16.49 4.44
N PHE A 180 -20.15 16.65 4.68
CA PHE A 180 -19.61 17.72 5.53
C PHE A 180 -19.94 19.11 4.98
N LEU A 181 -19.73 19.36 3.69
CA LEU A 181 -20.06 20.64 3.07
C LEU A 181 -21.58 20.91 3.12
N ALA A 182 -22.42 19.90 2.87
CA ALA A 182 -23.87 20.02 2.95
C ALA A 182 -24.34 20.45 4.35
N ALA A 183 -23.72 19.90 5.40
CA ALA A 183 -24.00 20.30 6.78
C ALA A 183 -23.56 21.74 7.07
N VAL A 184 -22.36 22.14 6.63
CA VAL A 184 -21.84 23.50 6.87
C VAL A 184 -22.66 24.54 6.12
N TYR A 185 -23.10 24.28 4.89
CA TYR A 185 -23.87 25.23 4.07
C TYR A 185 -25.40 25.11 4.23
N GLY A 186 -25.89 24.18 5.05
CA GLY A 186 -27.31 24.06 5.40
C GLY A 186 -28.22 23.70 4.21
N LYS A 187 -27.79 22.75 3.38
CA LYS A 187 -28.51 22.31 2.16
C LYS A 187 -29.62 21.30 2.49
N ASP A 188 -30.78 21.76 2.95
CA ASP A 188 -31.97 20.92 3.15
C ASP A 188 -32.92 21.00 1.94
N GLU A 189 -33.29 19.86 1.34
CA GLU A 189 -34.30 19.78 0.27
C GLU A 189 -35.73 20.01 0.77
N GLU A 190 -36.03 19.72 2.04
CA GLU A 190 -37.38 19.85 2.62
C GLU A 190 -37.82 21.30 2.89
N TYR A 191 -36.93 22.28 2.71
CA TYR A 191 -37.24 23.71 2.71
C TYR A 191 -36.96 24.33 1.33
N GLY A 192 -37.53 23.74 0.27
CA GLY A 192 -37.80 24.47 -0.96
C GLY A 192 -38.57 25.76 -0.62
N ASP A 193 -38.13 26.91 -1.11
CA ASP A 193 -38.76 28.23 -0.93
C ASP A 193 -38.70 28.90 0.46
N SER A 194 -37.58 28.80 1.18
CA SER A 194 -37.28 29.77 2.27
C SER A 194 -35.97 30.53 2.10
N ARG A 195 -35.58 30.84 0.85
CA ARG A 195 -34.60 31.91 0.58
C ARG A 195 -35.06 33.29 1.10
N LEU A 196 -36.35 33.48 1.36
CA LEU A 196 -36.92 34.75 1.83
C LEU A 196 -37.00 34.91 3.36
N LEU A 197 -36.69 33.90 4.18
CA LEU A 197 -36.83 33.97 5.64
C LEU A 197 -35.54 33.72 6.44
N LYS A 198 -34.42 33.39 5.79
CA LYS A 198 -33.10 33.21 6.43
C LYS A 198 -32.08 34.29 6.07
N GLU A 199 -32.52 35.45 5.56
CA GLU A 199 -31.61 36.58 5.24
C GLU A 199 -30.96 37.23 6.49
N ASN A 200 -31.44 36.94 7.70
CA ASN A 200 -31.06 37.75 8.87
C ASN A 200 -30.07 37.16 9.89
N GLN A 201 -29.53 35.94 9.77
CA GLN A 201 -28.61 35.43 10.82
C GLN A 201 -27.43 34.52 10.40
N ILE A 202 -27.18 34.27 9.11
CA ILE A 202 -25.97 33.53 8.69
C ILE A 202 -25.23 34.39 7.67
N GLY A 203 -24.14 35.02 8.08
CA GLY A 203 -23.26 35.74 7.14
C GLY A 203 -22.91 34.83 5.96
N GLN A 204 -23.05 35.36 4.73
CA GLN A 204 -22.72 34.64 3.50
C GLN A 204 -21.33 34.00 3.64
N LYS A 205 -21.30 32.66 3.70
CA LYS A 205 -20.04 31.90 3.79
C LYS A 205 -19.32 31.99 2.45
N GLY A 206 -17.99 32.08 2.49
CA GLY A 206 -17.18 32.18 1.28
C GLY A 206 -17.27 30.92 0.40
N PRO A 207 -16.74 30.96 -0.82
CA PRO A 207 -16.75 29.82 -1.74
C PRO A 207 -15.75 28.72 -1.30
N VAL A 208 -15.97 27.50 -1.79
CA VAL A 208 -15.10 26.33 -1.57
C VAL A 208 -14.25 26.07 -2.81
N LEU A 209 -12.94 25.81 -2.61
CA LEU A 209 -12.04 25.40 -3.68
C LEU A 209 -11.72 23.91 -3.56
N ILE A 210 -11.88 23.16 -4.65
CA ILE A 210 -11.49 21.75 -4.76
C ILE A 210 -10.45 21.60 -5.85
N ILE A 211 -9.26 21.13 -5.48
CA ILE A 211 -8.17 20.83 -6.40
C ILE A 211 -8.06 19.31 -6.52
N CYS A 212 -8.19 18.76 -7.73
CA CYS A 212 -8.16 17.32 -7.94
C CYS A 212 -7.42 16.93 -9.25
N PRO A 213 -7.09 15.65 -9.46
CA PRO A 213 -6.58 15.18 -10.75
C PRO A 213 -7.57 15.44 -11.90
N THR A 214 -7.05 15.79 -13.08
CA THR A 214 -7.86 16.11 -14.27
C THR A 214 -8.89 15.03 -14.62
N SER A 215 -8.56 13.77 -14.37
CA SER A 215 -9.42 12.62 -14.65
C SER A 215 -10.64 12.49 -13.75
N VAL A 216 -10.63 13.09 -12.55
CA VAL A 216 -11.74 12.95 -11.58
C VAL A 216 -12.59 14.21 -11.47
N ILE A 217 -12.28 15.27 -12.24
CA ILE A 217 -13.06 16.51 -12.24
C ILE A 217 -14.54 16.25 -12.57
N CYS A 218 -14.79 15.47 -13.62
CA CYS A 218 -16.16 15.10 -14.01
C CYS A 218 -16.83 14.23 -12.95
N ASN A 219 -16.07 13.36 -12.28
CA ASN A 219 -16.58 12.54 -11.19
C ASN A 219 -17.04 13.41 -10.01
N TRP A 220 -16.23 14.40 -9.60
CA TRP A 220 -16.63 15.37 -8.57
C TRP A 220 -17.93 16.10 -8.94
N LYS A 221 -18.07 16.58 -10.19
CA LYS A 221 -19.31 17.21 -10.66
C LYS A 221 -20.52 16.29 -10.54
N CYS A 222 -20.39 15.04 -11.01
CA CYS A 222 -21.47 14.06 -10.96
C CYS A 222 -21.87 13.72 -9.51
N GLU A 223 -20.89 13.57 -8.62
CA GLU A 223 -21.15 13.28 -7.20
C GLU A 223 -21.85 14.46 -6.52
N PHE A 224 -21.46 15.71 -6.78
CA PHE A 224 -22.22 16.86 -6.27
C PHE A 224 -23.66 16.84 -6.77
N SER A 225 -23.90 16.69 -8.08
CA SER A 225 -25.25 16.63 -8.64
C SER A 225 -26.11 15.49 -8.07
N ARG A 226 -25.49 14.41 -7.59
CA ARG A 226 -26.17 13.25 -7.03
C ARG A 226 -26.47 13.36 -5.53
N TRP A 227 -25.57 13.99 -4.77
CA TRP A 227 -25.61 13.96 -3.30
C TRP A 227 -26.11 15.24 -2.65
N ALA A 228 -25.90 16.42 -3.26
CA ALA A 228 -26.33 17.68 -2.67
C ALA A 228 -26.46 18.82 -3.71
N PRO A 229 -27.49 19.68 -3.62
CA PRO A 229 -27.73 20.76 -4.58
C PRO A 229 -26.76 21.94 -4.37
N PHE A 230 -25.53 21.82 -4.91
CA PHE A 230 -24.51 22.87 -4.94
C PHE A 230 -24.38 23.51 -6.32
N ASN A 231 -24.13 24.82 -6.35
CA ASN A 231 -23.73 25.52 -7.57
C ASN A 231 -22.23 25.28 -7.83
N VAL A 232 -21.93 24.21 -8.58
CA VAL A 232 -20.56 23.79 -8.90
C VAL A 232 -20.11 24.34 -10.26
N SER A 233 -18.98 25.05 -10.28
CA SER A 233 -18.32 25.48 -11.52
C SER A 233 -17.00 24.77 -11.74
N LEU A 234 -16.69 24.43 -13.01
CA LEU A 234 -15.46 23.77 -13.40
C LEU A 234 -14.47 24.77 -13.98
N TYR A 235 -13.36 25.02 -13.30
CA TYR A 235 -12.31 25.90 -13.81
C TYR A 235 -11.40 25.15 -14.80
N HIS A 236 -11.90 24.92 -16.02
CA HIS A 236 -11.18 24.25 -17.09
C HIS A 236 -11.59 24.77 -18.47
N GLY A 237 -10.70 24.72 -19.46
CA GLY A 237 -11.00 25.13 -20.84
C GLY A 237 -11.08 26.64 -21.08
N SER A 238 -11.67 27.07 -22.20
CA SER A 238 -11.73 28.45 -22.68
C SER A 238 -12.62 29.39 -21.84
N SER A 239 -13.57 28.88 -21.07
CA SER A 239 -14.55 29.68 -20.31
C SER A 239 -14.07 30.20 -18.94
N ARG A 240 -12.76 30.37 -18.73
CA ARG A 240 -12.17 30.71 -17.41
C ARG A 240 -12.52 32.10 -16.91
N GLU A 241 -12.53 33.08 -17.81
CA GLU A 241 -12.78 34.49 -17.47
C GLU A 241 -14.20 34.69 -16.93
N LEU A 242 -15.18 34.09 -17.60
CA LEU A 242 -16.59 34.09 -17.17
C LEU A 242 -16.79 33.45 -15.78
N ILE A 243 -15.96 32.47 -15.40
CA ILE A 243 -16.06 31.83 -14.08
C ILE A 243 -15.52 32.74 -12.98
N LEU A 244 -14.47 33.52 -13.27
CA LEU A 244 -13.93 34.50 -12.32
C LEU A 244 -14.93 35.63 -12.06
N GLU A 245 -15.61 36.10 -13.11
CA GLU A 245 -16.70 37.07 -12.98
C GLU A 245 -17.86 36.50 -12.15
N LYS A 246 -18.26 35.24 -12.40
CA LYS A 246 -19.30 34.56 -11.59
C LYS A 246 -18.88 34.33 -10.14
N LEU A 247 -17.60 34.13 -9.86
CA LEU A 247 -17.05 34.04 -8.51
C LEU A 247 -17.13 35.39 -7.78
N GLN A 248 -16.80 36.48 -8.46
CA GLN A 248 -16.94 37.84 -7.91
C GLN A 248 -18.40 38.21 -7.66
N ALA A 249 -19.32 37.71 -8.49
CA ALA A 249 -20.77 37.90 -8.32
C ALA A 249 -21.41 36.96 -7.28
N ASN A 250 -20.62 36.20 -6.48
CA ASN A 250 -21.10 35.19 -5.52
C ASN A 250 -22.05 34.13 -6.12
N GLY A 251 -21.99 33.88 -7.43
CA GLY A 251 -22.83 32.90 -8.12
C GLY A 251 -22.35 31.44 -7.98
N VAL A 252 -21.13 31.24 -7.47
CA VAL A 252 -20.46 29.93 -7.38
C VAL A 252 -20.20 29.58 -5.93
N GLU A 253 -20.72 28.44 -5.48
CA GLU A 253 -20.49 27.92 -4.12
C GLU A 253 -19.24 27.02 -4.08
N VAL A 254 -19.04 26.21 -5.12
CA VAL A 254 -17.93 25.26 -5.22
C VAL A 254 -17.22 25.43 -6.55
N LEU A 255 -15.90 25.69 -6.50
CA LEU A 255 -15.04 25.70 -7.67
C LEU A 255 -14.20 24.42 -7.71
N VAL A 256 -14.27 23.66 -8.79
CA VAL A 256 -13.42 22.48 -9.02
C VAL A 256 -12.38 22.80 -10.08
N THR A 257 -11.10 22.57 -9.78
CA THR A 257 -9.98 22.81 -10.68
C THR A 257 -9.00 21.63 -10.72
N SER A 258 -8.18 21.57 -11.78
CA SER A 258 -7.13 20.57 -11.91
C SER A 258 -5.83 21.03 -11.24
N PHE A 259 -4.98 20.08 -10.81
CA PHE A 259 -3.62 20.39 -10.35
C PHE A 259 -2.80 21.20 -11.36
N ASP A 260 -2.87 20.86 -12.65
CA ASP A 260 -2.10 21.54 -13.68
C ASP A 260 -2.60 22.97 -13.92
N THR A 261 -3.91 23.16 -13.89
CA THR A 261 -4.55 24.48 -14.01
C THR A 261 -4.22 25.36 -12.80
N PHE A 262 -4.32 24.80 -11.59
CA PHE A 262 -3.97 25.52 -10.37
C PHE A 262 -2.48 25.88 -10.31
N ARG A 263 -1.59 25.01 -10.81
CA ARG A 263 -0.15 25.32 -10.89
C ARG A 263 0.15 26.53 -11.78
N ILE A 264 -0.62 26.73 -12.85
CA ILE A 264 -0.41 27.84 -13.81
C ILE A 264 -1.08 29.13 -13.32
N HIS A 265 -2.31 29.03 -12.80
CA HIS A 265 -3.13 30.18 -12.41
C HIS A 265 -3.26 30.34 -10.89
N GLY A 266 -2.34 29.76 -10.13
CA GLY A 266 -2.38 29.72 -8.67
C GLY A 266 -2.44 31.11 -8.06
N ASN A 267 -1.63 32.05 -8.57
CA ASN A 267 -1.56 33.42 -8.06
C ASN A 267 -2.93 34.10 -8.05
N LEU A 268 -3.68 34.01 -9.16
CA LEU A 268 -5.02 34.60 -9.29
C LEU A 268 -6.03 33.93 -8.35
N LEU A 269 -5.98 32.59 -8.25
CA LEU A 269 -6.87 31.85 -7.37
C LEU A 269 -6.53 32.05 -5.88
N SER A 270 -5.27 32.32 -5.54
CA SER A 270 -4.81 32.60 -4.17
C SER A 270 -5.21 33.99 -3.66
N GLU A 271 -5.53 34.93 -4.57
CA GLU A 271 -6.05 36.25 -4.19
C GLU A 271 -7.45 36.15 -3.57
N ILE A 272 -8.26 35.20 -4.05
CA ILE A 272 -9.63 34.94 -3.61
C ILE A 272 -9.64 34.41 -2.17
N LYS A 273 -10.58 34.93 -1.35
CA LYS A 273 -10.78 34.49 0.03
C LYS A 273 -11.68 33.25 0.07
N TRP A 274 -11.05 32.08 0.04
CA TRP A 274 -11.74 30.79 0.18
C TRP A 274 -12.16 30.50 1.62
N GLU A 275 -13.36 29.93 1.80
CA GLU A 275 -13.83 29.46 3.10
C GLU A 275 -13.15 28.14 3.47
N ILE A 276 -13.16 27.18 2.56
CA ILE A 276 -12.57 25.83 2.70
C ILE A 276 -11.82 25.50 1.41
N VAL A 277 -10.65 24.87 1.57
CA VAL A 277 -9.88 24.33 0.45
C VAL A 277 -9.72 22.83 0.64
N VAL A 278 -10.12 22.06 -0.37
CA VAL A 278 -9.97 20.61 -0.40
C VAL A 278 -9.00 20.24 -1.51
N ILE A 279 -7.98 19.45 -1.17
CA ILE A 279 -7.06 18.87 -2.15
C ILE A 279 -7.28 17.36 -2.17
N ASP A 280 -7.75 16.85 -3.30
CA ASP A 280 -7.89 15.42 -3.57
C ASP A 280 -6.57 14.83 -4.07
N GLU A 281 -6.23 13.62 -3.66
CA GLU A 281 -4.90 13.02 -3.82
C GLU A 281 -3.77 13.94 -3.32
N ALA A 282 -3.93 14.47 -2.10
CA ALA A 282 -3.01 15.41 -1.47
C ALA A 282 -1.55 14.92 -1.38
N HIS A 283 -1.32 13.61 -1.51
CA HIS A 283 0.03 13.03 -1.65
C HIS A 283 0.82 13.59 -2.86
N ARG A 284 0.18 14.29 -3.80
CA ARG A 284 0.88 15.02 -4.88
C ARG A 284 1.70 16.20 -4.35
N LEU A 285 1.42 16.71 -3.15
CA LEU A 285 2.17 17.75 -2.45
C LEU A 285 3.45 17.22 -1.75
N LYS A 286 4.13 16.27 -2.38
CA LYS A 286 5.28 15.58 -1.77
C LYS A 286 6.60 16.34 -1.82
N ASN A 287 6.73 17.34 -2.71
CA ASN A 287 8.00 18.02 -2.96
C ASN A 287 7.85 19.54 -2.78
N GLU A 288 8.65 20.09 -1.87
CA GLU A 288 8.73 21.52 -1.55
C GLU A 288 9.09 22.38 -2.77
N LYS A 289 9.98 21.86 -3.64
CA LYS A 289 10.47 22.59 -4.83
C LYS A 289 9.44 22.63 -5.96
N SER A 290 8.32 21.94 -5.80
CA SER A 290 7.27 21.92 -6.79
C SER A 290 6.55 23.26 -6.81
N LYS A 291 6.40 23.86 -8.01
CA LYS A 291 5.58 25.07 -8.20
C LYS A 291 4.16 24.91 -7.65
N LEU A 292 3.61 23.70 -7.72
CA LEU A 292 2.30 23.38 -7.15
C LEU A 292 2.30 23.55 -5.63
N TYR A 293 3.35 23.08 -4.94
CA TYR A 293 3.45 23.19 -3.48
C TYR A 293 3.51 24.65 -3.04
N SER A 294 4.37 25.45 -3.68
CA SER A 294 4.47 26.89 -3.43
C SER A 294 3.13 27.61 -3.65
N ALA A 295 2.46 27.35 -4.78
CA ALA A 295 1.15 27.93 -5.06
C ALA A 295 0.08 27.53 -4.02
N CYS A 296 0.12 26.30 -3.51
CA CYS A 296 -0.81 25.84 -2.48
C CYS A 296 -0.53 26.45 -1.09
N LEU A 297 0.71 26.83 -0.79
CA LEU A 297 1.07 27.52 0.45
C LEU A 297 0.59 28.98 0.49
N GLU A 298 0.52 29.64 -0.67
CA GLU A 298 0.04 31.02 -0.81
C GLU A 298 -1.47 31.19 -0.49
N ILE A 299 -2.21 30.09 -0.39
CA ILE A 299 -3.64 30.12 -0.11
C ILE A 299 -3.90 30.65 1.32
N LYS A 300 -4.69 31.72 1.42
CA LYS A 300 -4.87 32.48 2.68
C LYS A 300 -5.66 31.76 3.78
N THR A 301 -6.50 30.77 3.47
CA THR A 301 -7.34 30.10 4.49
C THR A 301 -6.59 29.05 5.29
N HIS A 302 -6.91 28.93 6.58
CA HIS A 302 -6.40 27.88 7.47
C HIS A 302 -7.20 26.57 7.39
N ARG A 303 -8.42 26.60 6.81
CA ARG A 303 -9.31 25.45 6.72
C ARG A 303 -8.99 24.61 5.48
N ARG A 304 -7.85 23.92 5.57
CA ARG A 304 -7.25 23.13 4.48
C ARG A 304 -7.45 21.64 4.74
N ILE A 305 -8.19 20.98 3.85
CA ILE A 305 -8.52 19.55 3.96
C ILE A 305 -7.77 18.77 2.88
N GLY A 306 -6.88 17.87 3.29
CA GLY A 306 -6.20 16.95 2.38
C GLY A 306 -6.92 15.60 2.33
N LEU A 307 -7.29 15.13 1.13
CA LEU A 307 -7.81 13.77 0.93
C LEU A 307 -6.72 12.92 0.27
N THR A 308 -6.37 11.78 0.87
CA THR A 308 -5.41 10.87 0.24
C THR A 308 -5.61 9.44 0.71
N GLY A 309 -5.50 8.46 -0.19
CA GLY A 309 -5.43 7.05 0.20
C GLY A 309 -4.04 6.61 0.62
N THR A 310 -2.99 7.34 0.23
CA THR A 310 -1.59 7.00 0.49
C THR A 310 -0.86 8.23 1.03
N ILE A 311 -0.75 8.35 2.34
CA ILE A 311 -0.18 9.52 3.02
C ILE A 311 1.31 9.70 2.68
N MET A 312 2.06 8.59 2.60
CA MET A 312 3.48 8.57 2.31
C MET A 312 3.76 7.54 1.21
N GLN A 313 4.51 7.94 0.17
CA GLN A 313 4.83 7.09 -0.97
C GLN A 313 6.30 6.65 -0.99
N ASN A 314 7.23 7.57 -0.71
CA ASN A 314 8.66 7.26 -0.83
C ASN A 314 9.51 7.62 0.39
N LYS A 315 9.23 8.73 1.07
CA LYS A 315 10.07 9.28 2.15
C LYS A 315 9.21 9.85 3.27
N ILE A 316 9.68 9.76 4.52
CA ILE A 316 8.96 10.33 5.68
C ILE A 316 8.83 11.85 5.55
N MET A 317 9.79 12.53 4.93
CA MET A 317 9.69 13.98 4.66
C MET A 317 8.46 14.39 3.83
N GLU A 318 7.85 13.46 3.06
CA GLU A 318 6.59 13.74 2.35
C GLU A 318 5.44 14.02 3.33
N LEU A 319 5.47 13.38 4.52
CA LEU A 319 4.51 13.63 5.60
C LEU A 319 4.64 15.04 6.15
N PHE A 320 5.88 15.52 6.33
CA PHE A 320 6.14 16.89 6.79
C PHE A 320 5.53 17.91 5.83
N ASN A 321 5.80 17.79 4.52
CA ASN A 321 5.27 18.71 3.52
C ASN A 321 3.72 18.73 3.52
N LEU A 322 3.08 17.56 3.68
CA LEU A 322 1.63 17.48 3.71
C LEU A 322 1.05 18.18 4.96
N PHE A 323 1.68 18.01 6.12
CA PHE A 323 1.25 18.63 7.38
C PHE A 323 1.61 20.11 7.47
N ASP A 324 2.71 20.54 6.87
CA ASP A 324 3.07 21.96 6.75
C ASP A 324 1.99 22.72 5.96
N TRP A 325 1.45 22.10 4.91
CA TRP A 325 0.31 22.66 4.19
C TRP A 325 -1.00 22.57 5.00
N ALA A 326 -1.37 21.40 5.54
CA ALA A 326 -2.68 21.18 6.16
C ALA A 326 -2.82 21.81 7.56
N ALA A 327 -1.78 21.73 8.39
CA ALA A 327 -1.74 22.17 9.78
C ALA A 327 -0.35 22.77 10.10
N PRO A 328 -0.05 23.99 9.59
CA PRO A 328 1.28 24.60 9.70
C PRO A 328 1.73 24.72 11.17
N GLY A 329 3.01 24.43 11.43
CA GLY A 329 3.61 24.48 12.77
C GLY A 329 3.36 23.28 13.68
N SER A 330 2.47 22.33 13.29
CA SER A 330 2.13 21.16 14.12
C SER A 330 3.29 20.19 14.36
N LEU A 331 4.23 20.08 13.41
CA LEU A 331 5.38 19.17 13.46
C LEU A 331 6.72 19.89 13.74
N GLY A 332 6.67 21.18 14.04
CA GLY A 332 7.86 22.02 14.24
C GLY A 332 8.55 22.40 12.91
N ALA A 333 9.81 22.84 13.00
CA ALA A 333 10.62 23.17 11.83
C ALA A 333 11.09 21.90 11.08
N ARG A 334 11.44 22.06 9.80
CA ARG A 334 11.84 20.96 8.91
C ARG A 334 13.08 20.22 9.40
N GLU A 335 14.10 20.96 9.83
CA GLU A 335 15.37 20.42 10.34
C GLU A 335 15.11 19.63 11.64
N HIS A 336 14.28 20.19 12.51
CA HIS A 336 13.85 19.51 13.73
C HIS A 336 13.10 18.21 13.39
N PHE A 337 12.16 18.24 12.45
CA PHE A 337 11.43 17.04 12.03
C PHE A 337 12.37 15.96 11.49
N ARG A 338 13.37 16.35 10.69
CA ARG A 338 14.36 15.42 10.13
C ARG A 338 15.19 14.75 11.23
N GLU A 339 15.75 15.53 12.16
CA GLU A 339 16.62 15.01 13.21
C GLU A 339 15.86 14.24 14.29
N PHE A 340 14.63 14.67 14.59
CA PHE A 340 13.82 14.11 15.67
C PHE A 340 12.99 12.90 15.24
N TYR A 341 12.50 12.87 13.99
CA TYR A 341 11.66 11.77 13.48
C TYR A 341 12.32 11.01 12.33
N ASP A 342 12.67 11.67 11.22
CA ASP A 342 13.10 10.98 9.98
C ASP A 342 14.34 10.10 10.18
N GLU A 343 15.44 10.68 10.66
CA GLU A 343 16.71 9.96 10.87
C GLU A 343 16.59 8.83 11.91
N PRO A 344 16.01 9.05 13.12
CA PRO A 344 15.86 7.98 14.10
C PRO A 344 14.98 6.82 13.61
N LEU A 345 13.88 7.09 12.90
CA LEU A 345 12.99 6.05 12.38
C LEU A 345 13.67 5.22 11.29
N LYS A 346 14.38 5.87 10.37
CA LYS A 346 15.18 5.21 9.33
C LYS A 346 16.28 4.32 9.90
N HIS A 347 17.05 4.84 10.85
CA HIS A 347 18.14 4.09 11.49
C HIS A 347 17.64 2.98 12.41
N GLY A 348 16.49 3.15 13.05
CA GLY A 348 15.86 2.14 13.91
C GLY A 348 15.33 0.92 13.14
N GLN A 349 15.07 1.04 11.84
CA GLN A 349 14.58 -0.05 11.00
C GLN A 349 15.69 -1.05 10.60
N ARG A 350 16.96 -0.68 10.76
CA ARG A 350 18.08 -1.55 10.39
C ARG A 350 18.08 -2.84 11.20
N ALA A 351 18.37 -3.97 10.57
CA ALA A 351 18.41 -5.26 11.26
C ALA A 351 19.47 -5.29 12.39
N THR A 352 20.68 -4.78 12.16
CA THR A 352 21.74 -4.67 13.19
C THR A 352 21.66 -3.38 14.01
N ALA A 353 20.54 -2.66 14.03
CA ALA A 353 20.41 -1.45 14.85
C ALA A 353 20.63 -1.78 16.34
N PRO A 354 21.54 -1.08 17.05
CA PRO A 354 21.70 -1.28 18.48
C PRO A 354 20.40 -0.96 19.23
N GLU A 355 20.09 -1.73 20.28
CA GLU A 355 18.83 -1.64 21.03
C GLU A 355 18.49 -0.22 21.50
N ARG A 356 19.51 0.58 21.85
CA ARG A 356 19.34 1.99 22.22
C ARG A 356 18.68 2.82 21.12
N PHE A 357 19.04 2.60 19.85
CA PHE A 357 18.49 3.33 18.72
C PHE A 357 17.07 2.86 18.41
N VAL A 358 16.80 1.56 18.57
CA VAL A 358 15.46 0.98 18.42
C VAL A 358 14.51 1.57 19.46
N ARG A 359 14.94 1.68 20.72
CA ARG A 359 14.13 2.29 21.79
C ARG A 359 13.80 3.76 21.49
N VAL A 360 14.81 4.55 21.12
CA VAL A 360 14.61 5.96 20.74
C VAL A 360 13.66 6.06 19.55
N ALA A 361 13.84 5.26 18.50
CA ALA A 361 12.93 5.23 17.36
C ALA A 361 11.49 4.88 17.79
N GLY A 362 11.32 3.94 18.72
CA GLY A 362 10.03 3.57 19.31
C GLY A 362 9.34 4.73 20.04
N GLU A 363 10.07 5.46 20.88
CA GLU A 363 9.58 6.65 21.60
C GLU A 363 9.18 7.76 20.60
N ARG A 364 10.03 8.05 19.62
CA ARG A 364 9.76 9.07 18.57
C ARG A 364 8.57 8.69 17.71
N LYS A 365 8.41 7.41 17.39
CA LYS A 365 7.26 6.87 16.66
C LYS A 365 5.96 7.10 17.41
N GLN A 366 5.89 6.74 18.69
CA GLN A 366 4.69 6.93 19.52
C GLN A 366 4.30 8.41 19.62
N HIS A 367 5.31 9.27 19.81
CA HIS A 367 5.09 10.70 19.83
C HIS A 367 4.56 11.22 18.49
N LEU A 368 5.13 10.79 17.37
CA LEU A 368 4.66 11.17 16.03
C LEU A 368 3.19 10.79 15.84
N VAL A 369 2.82 9.54 16.11
CA VAL A 369 1.44 9.04 15.94
C VAL A 369 0.45 9.84 16.79
N ALA A 370 0.80 10.19 18.04
CA ALA A 370 -0.05 10.99 18.90
C ALA A 370 -0.30 12.40 18.36
N VAL A 371 0.68 13.00 17.68
CA VAL A 371 0.52 14.30 17.00
C VAL A 371 -0.31 14.15 15.73
N LEU A 372 -0.05 13.12 14.91
CA LEU A 372 -0.78 12.87 13.67
C LEU A 372 -2.28 12.64 13.95
N HIS A 373 -2.64 11.87 14.97
CA HIS A 373 -4.03 11.56 15.31
C HIS A 373 -4.90 12.79 15.64
N LYS A 374 -4.29 13.93 15.98
CA LYS A 374 -5.04 15.18 16.21
C LYS A 374 -5.55 15.82 14.93
N TYR A 375 -4.81 15.69 13.83
CA TYR A 375 -5.09 16.37 12.56
C TYR A 375 -5.36 15.40 11.41
N MET A 376 -5.22 14.09 11.63
CA MET A 376 -5.38 13.08 10.60
C MET A 376 -6.24 11.93 11.09
N LEU A 377 -7.25 11.60 10.30
CA LEU A 377 -8.07 10.41 10.46
C LEU A 377 -7.70 9.41 9.36
N ARG A 378 -7.29 8.20 9.75
CA ARG A 378 -6.97 7.10 8.84
C ARG A 378 -7.67 5.83 9.31
N ARG A 379 -8.40 5.20 8.39
CA ARG A 379 -9.06 3.91 8.62
C ARG A 379 -8.78 2.96 7.47
N THR A 380 -8.66 1.69 7.81
CA THR A 380 -8.41 0.63 6.84
C THR A 380 -9.70 -0.04 6.38
N LYS A 381 -9.66 -0.73 5.23
CA LYS A 381 -10.81 -1.52 4.75
C LYS A 381 -11.15 -2.65 5.70
N GLU A 382 -10.13 -3.28 6.29
CA GLU A 382 -10.26 -4.41 7.20
C GLU A 382 -10.99 -4.02 8.50
N GLU A 383 -10.76 -2.81 9.00
CA GLU A 383 -11.40 -2.26 10.20
C GLU A 383 -12.86 -1.83 9.97
N THR A 384 -13.19 -1.40 8.75
CA THR A 384 -14.47 -0.74 8.45
C THR A 384 -15.44 -1.67 7.71
N ILE A 385 -15.23 -1.84 6.41
CA ILE A 385 -16.10 -2.60 5.52
C ILE A 385 -15.67 -4.06 5.37
N GLY A 386 -14.68 -4.52 6.13
CA GLY A 386 -14.12 -5.87 6.05
C GLY A 386 -15.14 -6.98 6.31
N GLN A 387 -16.27 -6.70 6.99
CA GLN A 387 -17.38 -7.64 7.15
C GLN A 387 -18.29 -7.73 5.91
N LEU A 388 -18.31 -6.67 5.10
CA LEU A 388 -19.16 -6.52 3.91
C LEU A 388 -18.48 -7.04 2.64
N MET A 389 -17.15 -7.21 2.68
CA MET A 389 -16.36 -7.69 1.55
C MET A 389 -15.81 -9.09 1.84
N LEU A 390 -15.79 -9.95 0.83
CA LEU A 390 -14.96 -11.15 0.87
C LEU A 390 -13.50 -10.71 0.76
N GLY A 391 -12.63 -11.24 1.63
CA GLY A 391 -11.26 -10.77 1.83
C GLY A 391 -10.40 -10.65 0.56
N LYS A 392 -9.20 -10.10 0.75
CA LYS A 392 -8.18 -9.96 -0.29
C LYS A 392 -6.97 -10.85 0.05
N GLU A 393 -6.34 -11.39 -0.98
CA GLU A 393 -5.02 -12.01 -0.87
C GLU A 393 -4.05 -11.37 -1.86
N ASP A 394 -2.86 -10.96 -1.38
CA ASP A 394 -1.79 -10.36 -2.19
C ASP A 394 -0.61 -11.34 -2.29
N ASN A 395 -0.52 -12.07 -3.39
CA ASN A 395 0.47 -13.10 -3.64
C ASN A 395 1.60 -12.55 -4.53
N VAL A 396 2.84 -12.74 -4.09
CA VAL A 396 4.05 -12.42 -4.86
C VAL A 396 4.61 -13.70 -5.43
N VAL A 397 4.85 -13.73 -6.74
CA VAL A 397 5.20 -14.94 -7.49
C VAL A 397 6.52 -14.72 -8.23
N PHE A 398 7.55 -15.46 -7.84
CA PHE A 398 8.87 -15.44 -8.46
C PHE A 398 8.92 -16.45 -9.60
N CYS A 399 8.88 -15.92 -10.82
CA CYS A 399 8.89 -16.69 -12.06
C CYS A 399 10.33 -16.94 -12.51
N ALA A 400 10.66 -18.19 -12.83
CA ALA A 400 11.98 -18.51 -13.39
C ALA A 400 12.15 -17.85 -14.77
N MET A 401 13.21 -17.07 -14.96
CA MET A 401 13.58 -16.56 -16.28
C MET A 401 13.87 -17.71 -17.26
N SER A 402 13.55 -17.52 -18.54
CA SER A 402 13.95 -18.48 -19.58
C SER A 402 15.48 -18.54 -19.69
N GLU A 403 16.03 -19.66 -20.15
CA GLU A 403 17.49 -19.80 -20.34
C GLU A 403 18.05 -18.75 -21.30
N LEU A 404 17.27 -18.38 -22.32
CA LEU A 404 17.61 -17.29 -23.23
C LEU A 404 17.61 -15.93 -22.51
N GLN A 405 16.58 -15.63 -21.71
CA GLN A 405 16.53 -14.41 -20.90
C GLN A 405 17.72 -14.30 -19.95
N LYS A 406 18.11 -15.38 -19.26
CA LYS A 406 19.26 -15.40 -18.36
C LYS A 406 20.56 -15.06 -19.09
N ARG A 407 20.84 -15.68 -20.24
CA ARG A 407 22.04 -15.39 -21.04
C ARG A 407 22.09 -13.94 -21.51
N VAL A 408 20.96 -13.42 -22.01
CA VAL A 408 20.83 -12.02 -22.46
C VAL A 408 21.03 -11.06 -21.28
N TYR A 409 20.43 -11.36 -20.12
CA TYR A 409 20.56 -10.56 -18.91
C TYR A 409 22.01 -10.50 -18.41
N GLN A 410 22.71 -11.65 -18.37
CA GLN A 410 24.13 -11.72 -18.01
C GLN A 410 25.00 -10.92 -18.98
N ARG A 411 24.79 -11.02 -20.29
CA ARG A 411 25.52 -10.21 -21.29
C ARG A 411 25.28 -8.71 -21.11
N MET A 412 24.06 -8.30 -20.78
CA MET A 412 23.76 -6.90 -20.45
C MET A 412 24.58 -6.40 -19.27
N LEU A 413 24.72 -7.21 -18.20
CA LEU A 413 25.54 -6.85 -17.05
C LEU A 413 27.04 -6.75 -17.39
N GLN A 414 27.52 -7.49 -18.39
CA GLN A 414 28.92 -7.46 -18.83
C GLN A 414 29.25 -6.28 -19.78
N LEU A 415 28.26 -5.50 -20.21
CA LEU A 415 28.54 -4.34 -21.08
C LEU A 415 29.44 -3.30 -20.39
N PRO A 416 30.34 -2.62 -21.13
CA PRO A 416 31.20 -1.57 -20.57
C PRO A 416 30.41 -0.47 -19.85
N ASP A 417 29.22 -0.13 -20.35
CA ASP A 417 28.31 0.87 -19.76
C ASP A 417 27.81 0.46 -18.36
N VAL A 418 27.66 -0.84 -18.09
CA VAL A 418 27.21 -1.35 -16.79
C VAL A 418 28.40 -1.64 -15.88
N GLN A 419 29.48 -2.19 -16.44
CA GLN A 419 30.70 -2.49 -15.69
C GLN A 419 31.35 -1.24 -15.10
N CYS A 420 31.25 -0.07 -15.74
CA CYS A 420 31.73 1.18 -15.15
C CYS A 420 30.91 1.60 -13.91
N LEU A 421 29.62 1.25 -13.86
CA LEU A 421 28.73 1.56 -12.75
C LEU A 421 28.92 0.59 -11.58
N ILE A 422 29.13 -0.69 -11.87
CA ILE A 422 29.44 -1.72 -10.86
C ILE A 422 30.78 -1.42 -10.18
N ASN A 423 31.80 -1.09 -10.97
CA ASN A 423 33.16 -0.90 -10.48
C ASN A 423 33.48 0.54 -10.08
N LYS A 424 32.46 1.40 -9.91
CA LYS A 424 32.62 2.85 -9.72
C LYS A 424 33.53 3.22 -8.55
N ASP A 425 33.48 2.45 -7.46
CA ASP A 425 34.18 2.70 -6.19
C ASP A 425 35.56 2.01 -6.13
N LEU A 426 35.92 1.20 -7.14
CA LEU A 426 37.22 0.53 -7.18
C LEU A 426 38.34 1.51 -7.51
N PRO A 427 39.58 1.26 -7.04
CA PRO A 427 40.73 2.06 -7.42
C PRO A 427 40.97 2.01 -8.93
N CYS A 428 41.42 3.13 -9.50
CA CYS A 428 41.66 3.20 -10.93
C CYS A 428 42.93 2.44 -11.33
N SER A 429 42.87 1.67 -12.42
CA SER A 429 44.00 0.89 -12.94
C SER A 429 45.15 1.73 -13.49
N CYS A 430 45.00 3.06 -13.59
CA CYS A 430 46.07 3.97 -14.04
C CYS A 430 47.05 4.37 -12.93
N GLY A 431 46.86 3.88 -11.69
CA GLY A 431 47.69 4.22 -10.54
C GLY A 431 47.32 5.55 -9.86
N SER A 432 46.23 6.20 -10.28
CA SER A 432 45.68 7.38 -9.61
C SER A 432 45.10 7.02 -8.23
N PRO A 433 45.20 7.91 -7.22
CA PRO A 433 44.53 7.73 -5.93
C PRO A 433 43.00 7.88 -6.02
N LEU A 434 42.48 8.31 -7.17
CA LEU A 434 41.04 8.50 -7.41
C LEU A 434 40.35 7.17 -7.76
N ALA A 435 39.07 7.08 -7.39
CA ALA A 435 38.21 5.97 -7.80
C ALA A 435 38.00 5.96 -9.33
N GLN A 436 37.62 4.81 -9.88
CA GLN A 436 37.39 4.64 -11.33
C GLN A 436 36.43 5.70 -11.90
N VAL A 437 35.37 6.02 -11.14
CA VAL A 437 34.33 6.99 -11.51
C VAL A 437 34.83 8.44 -11.63
N GLU A 438 35.87 8.80 -10.87
CA GLU A 438 36.48 10.14 -10.84
C GLU A 438 37.73 10.24 -11.72
N CYS A 439 38.13 9.12 -12.35
CA CYS A 439 39.36 8.99 -13.12
C CYS A 439 39.06 8.49 -14.55
N CYS A 440 39.77 7.44 -15.01
CA CYS A 440 39.72 6.98 -16.39
C CYS A 440 38.37 6.35 -16.81
N LYS A 441 37.49 5.98 -15.88
CA LYS A 441 36.17 5.39 -16.16
C LYS A 441 35.02 6.37 -15.90
N ARG A 442 35.32 7.67 -15.83
CA ARG A 442 34.30 8.72 -15.81
C ARG A 442 33.42 8.68 -17.07
N ILE A 443 34.01 8.40 -18.24
CA ILE A 443 33.32 8.27 -19.52
C ILE A 443 33.48 6.85 -20.10
N VAL A 444 32.52 6.44 -20.92
CA VAL A 444 32.52 5.10 -21.55
C VAL A 444 32.39 5.22 -23.08
N PRO A 445 33.41 5.77 -23.78
CA PRO A 445 33.33 5.97 -25.23
C PRO A 445 33.20 4.65 -26.02
N LYS A 446 33.63 3.53 -25.43
CA LYS A 446 33.49 2.17 -26.00
C LYS A 446 32.16 1.49 -25.65
N GLY A 447 31.28 2.18 -24.92
CA GLY A 447 29.95 1.71 -24.58
C GLY A 447 29.00 1.82 -25.78
N ILE A 448 27.86 1.19 -25.69
CA ILE A 448 26.78 1.27 -26.69
C ILE A 448 25.80 2.38 -26.29
N ILE A 449 25.54 2.52 -24.99
CA ILE A 449 24.55 3.48 -24.47
C ILE A 449 25.19 4.87 -24.34
N TRP A 450 26.42 4.96 -23.84
CA TRP A 450 27.08 6.24 -23.59
C TRP A 450 27.23 7.14 -24.83
N PRO A 451 27.68 6.65 -26.02
CA PRO A 451 27.80 7.49 -27.21
C PRO A 451 26.46 8.01 -27.72
N TYR A 452 25.35 7.34 -27.39
CA TYR A 452 24.02 7.82 -27.74
C TYR A 452 23.57 9.00 -26.87
N LEU A 453 23.87 8.99 -25.58
CA LEU A 453 23.54 10.08 -24.67
C LEU A 453 24.39 11.34 -24.93
N HIS A 454 25.60 11.17 -25.48
CA HIS A 454 26.59 12.24 -25.60
C HIS A 454 26.98 12.55 -27.07
N ARG A 455 26.03 12.44 -28.01
CA ARG A 455 26.29 12.69 -29.46
C ARG A 455 26.93 14.04 -29.77
N GLY A 456 26.78 15.05 -28.89
CA GLY A 456 27.31 16.40 -29.05
C GLY A 456 28.44 16.78 -28.10
N SER A 457 28.87 15.89 -27.19
CA SER A 457 29.93 16.19 -26.20
C SER A 457 30.82 14.96 -25.95
N PRO A 458 31.92 14.78 -26.71
CA PRO A 458 32.82 13.63 -26.53
C PRO A 458 33.53 13.61 -25.17
N GLU A 459 33.48 14.71 -24.41
CA GLU A 459 33.96 14.82 -23.03
C GLU A 459 32.93 14.37 -21.98
N GLY A 460 31.70 14.03 -22.41
CA GLY A 460 30.61 13.60 -21.53
C GLY A 460 29.74 14.75 -21.02
N CYS A 461 29.05 14.51 -19.91
CA CYS A 461 28.28 15.51 -19.16
C CYS A 461 28.75 15.55 -17.69
N ASP A 462 28.34 16.56 -16.93
CA ASP A 462 28.72 16.68 -15.51
C ASP A 462 28.23 15.50 -14.65
N SER A 463 27.21 14.80 -15.11
CA SER A 463 26.65 13.62 -14.44
C SER A 463 27.24 12.29 -14.92
N CYS A 464 28.28 12.28 -15.75
CA CYS A 464 28.97 11.05 -16.15
C CYS A 464 29.75 10.41 -15.00
N PRO A 465 29.70 9.08 -14.82
CA PRO A 465 28.97 8.07 -15.60
C PRO A 465 27.53 7.81 -15.13
N PHE A 466 27.04 8.50 -14.09
CA PHE A 466 25.71 8.30 -13.49
C PHE A 466 24.53 8.56 -14.43
N CYS A 467 24.72 9.33 -15.50
CA CYS A 467 23.74 9.48 -16.59
C CYS A 467 23.35 8.13 -17.24
N LEU A 468 24.19 7.09 -17.14
CA LEU A 468 23.91 5.75 -17.65
C LEU A 468 22.98 4.93 -16.75
N VAL A 469 22.81 5.30 -15.47
CA VAL A 469 22.08 4.49 -14.49
C VAL A 469 20.65 4.24 -14.94
N LEU A 470 19.88 5.28 -15.27
CA LEU A 470 18.48 5.13 -15.67
C LEU A 470 18.32 4.36 -17.00
N PRO A 471 19.04 4.69 -18.08
CA PRO A 471 19.02 3.89 -19.32
C PRO A 471 19.33 2.41 -19.10
N CYS A 472 20.39 2.08 -18.35
CA CYS A 472 20.76 0.69 -18.07
C CYS A 472 19.69 -0.04 -17.26
N LEU A 473 19.11 0.60 -16.23
CA LEU A 473 18.00 0.04 -15.45
C LEU A 473 16.77 -0.25 -16.30
N VAL A 474 16.40 0.67 -17.19
CA VAL A 474 15.26 0.48 -18.10
C VAL A 474 15.50 -0.73 -19.01
N ARG A 475 16.72 -0.93 -19.53
CA ARG A 475 17.04 -2.11 -20.35
C ARG A 475 16.98 -3.41 -19.56
N LEU A 476 17.49 -3.46 -18.33
CA LEU A 476 17.38 -4.64 -17.47
C LEU A 476 15.91 -4.98 -17.14
N GLN A 477 15.08 -3.97 -16.87
CA GLN A 477 13.65 -4.16 -16.67
C GLN A 477 12.96 -4.66 -17.94
N GLN A 478 13.33 -4.15 -19.12
CA GLN A 478 12.81 -4.64 -20.41
C GLN A 478 13.15 -6.12 -20.62
N ILE A 479 14.39 -6.55 -20.39
CA ILE A 479 14.82 -7.95 -20.53
C ILE A 479 14.05 -8.86 -19.56
N SER A 480 13.87 -8.41 -18.31
CA SER A 480 13.12 -9.14 -17.27
C SER A 480 11.65 -9.34 -17.65
N ASN A 481 11.04 -8.33 -18.28
CA ASN A 481 9.67 -8.36 -18.77
C ASN A 481 9.49 -9.22 -20.01
N HIS A 482 10.19 -8.88 -21.11
CA HIS A 482 10.10 -9.58 -22.39
C HIS A 482 11.23 -9.16 -23.34
N LEU A 483 11.87 -10.11 -24.01
CA LEU A 483 13.02 -9.86 -24.90
C LEU A 483 12.69 -8.95 -26.10
N GLU A 484 11.45 -8.96 -26.58
CA GLU A 484 11.04 -8.04 -27.65
C GLU A 484 11.13 -6.55 -27.25
N LEU A 485 11.06 -6.23 -25.95
CA LEU A 485 11.06 -4.83 -25.50
C LEU A 485 12.39 -4.13 -25.75
N ILE A 486 13.50 -4.88 -25.90
CA ILE A 486 14.80 -4.30 -26.26
C ILE A 486 14.97 -4.10 -27.77
N LYS A 487 14.11 -4.69 -28.61
CA LYS A 487 14.13 -4.49 -30.05
C LYS A 487 13.59 -3.11 -30.44
N PRO A 488 13.99 -2.60 -31.63
CA PRO A 488 13.54 -1.31 -32.16
C PRO A 488 12.02 -1.19 -32.16
N ASN A 489 11.52 -0.02 -31.74
CA ASN A 489 10.10 0.29 -31.85
C ASN A 489 9.83 0.96 -33.21
N PRO A 490 8.89 0.45 -34.03
CA PRO A 490 8.54 1.08 -35.31
C PRO A 490 8.05 2.52 -35.19
N ARG A 491 7.53 2.93 -34.02
CA ARG A 491 7.03 4.29 -33.76
C ARG A 491 8.14 5.28 -33.37
N ASP A 492 9.36 4.82 -33.13
CA ASP A 492 10.49 5.67 -32.74
C ASP A 492 11.18 6.25 -33.98
N GLU A 493 11.91 7.36 -33.82
CA GLU A 493 12.76 7.94 -34.88
C GLU A 493 13.73 6.91 -35.48
N PRO A 494 14.01 6.94 -36.80
CA PRO A 494 14.84 5.93 -37.48
C PRO A 494 16.24 5.81 -36.86
N ASP A 495 16.74 6.94 -36.37
CA ASP A 495 18.02 7.07 -35.70
C ASP A 495 18.07 6.38 -34.32
N LYS A 496 16.93 6.33 -33.63
CA LYS A 496 16.76 5.58 -32.39
C LYS A 496 16.56 4.09 -32.69
N GLN A 497 15.78 3.77 -33.73
CA GLN A 497 15.57 2.38 -34.17
C GLN A 497 16.89 1.69 -34.53
N ARG A 498 17.74 2.33 -35.34
CA ARG A 498 19.06 1.78 -35.71
C ARG A 498 19.94 1.46 -34.49
N LYS A 499 19.90 2.30 -33.47
CA LYS A 499 20.69 2.13 -32.24
C LYS A 499 20.11 1.08 -31.31
N ASP A 500 18.79 1.01 -31.21
CA ASP A 500 18.12 -0.08 -30.52
C ASP A 500 18.43 -1.43 -31.20
N ALA A 501 18.58 -1.45 -32.53
CA ALA A 501 18.98 -2.65 -33.27
C ALA A 501 20.43 -3.04 -33.01
N GLU A 502 21.34 -2.06 -32.95
CA GLU A 502 22.75 -2.25 -32.58
C GLU A 502 22.88 -2.78 -31.14
N PHE A 503 22.16 -2.16 -30.20
CA PHE A 503 22.07 -2.60 -28.82
C PHE A 503 21.52 -4.03 -28.72
N ALA A 504 20.38 -4.31 -29.37
CA ALA A 504 19.79 -5.64 -29.43
C ALA A 504 20.80 -6.66 -29.98
N SER A 505 21.54 -6.30 -31.03
CA SER A 505 22.57 -7.16 -31.61
C SER A 505 23.66 -7.53 -30.62
N ALA A 506 24.15 -6.55 -29.86
CA ALA A 506 25.23 -6.76 -28.91
C ALA A 506 24.78 -7.61 -27.71
N VAL A 507 23.56 -7.42 -27.22
CA VAL A 507 23.05 -8.15 -26.05
C VAL A 507 22.54 -9.55 -26.43
N PHE A 508 21.89 -9.72 -27.59
CA PHE A 508 21.50 -11.05 -28.07
C PHE A 508 22.72 -11.88 -28.49
N GLY A 509 23.73 -11.25 -29.08
CA GLY A 509 24.98 -11.90 -29.48
C GLY A 509 24.72 -13.11 -30.39
N PRO A 510 25.20 -14.32 -30.04
CA PRO A 510 25.01 -15.52 -30.86
C PRO A 510 23.56 -16.04 -30.87
N ASP A 511 22.72 -15.61 -29.92
CA ASP A 511 21.34 -16.09 -29.81
C ASP A 511 20.35 -15.24 -30.65
N ILE A 512 20.85 -14.39 -31.54
CA ILE A 512 20.03 -13.44 -32.30
C ILE A 512 19.04 -14.09 -33.25
N ASP A 513 19.41 -15.24 -33.83
CA ASP A 513 18.54 -16.00 -34.72
C ASP A 513 17.39 -16.66 -33.92
N MET A 514 17.64 -17.04 -32.67
CA MET A 514 16.62 -17.63 -31.79
C MET A 514 15.51 -16.65 -31.43
N VAL A 515 15.79 -15.34 -31.48
CA VAL A 515 14.79 -14.29 -31.23
C VAL A 515 14.17 -13.74 -32.52
N GLY A 516 14.44 -14.31 -33.69
CA GLY A 516 13.92 -13.82 -34.97
C GLY A 516 14.62 -12.55 -35.49
N GLY A 517 15.86 -12.32 -35.06
CA GLY A 517 16.71 -11.22 -35.53
C GLY A 517 16.54 -9.89 -34.79
N ASN A 518 17.19 -8.85 -35.33
CA ASN A 518 17.29 -7.50 -34.76
C ASN A 518 16.10 -6.60 -35.12
N ALA A 519 15.33 -7.00 -36.14
CA ALA A 519 14.17 -6.27 -36.59
C ALA A 519 12.99 -6.52 -35.64
N PRO A 520 12.05 -5.56 -35.52
CA PRO A 520 10.79 -5.81 -34.83
C PRO A 520 10.12 -7.03 -35.46
N SER A 521 9.73 -7.99 -34.62
CA SER A 521 9.12 -9.23 -35.10
C SER A 521 7.81 -8.87 -35.82
N LYS A 522 7.75 -9.01 -37.15
CA LYS A 522 6.51 -8.85 -37.92
C LYS A 522 5.60 -10.08 -37.79
N SER A 523 6.16 -11.21 -37.38
CA SER A 523 5.44 -12.47 -37.18
C SER A 523 4.63 -12.43 -35.89
N PHE A 524 3.30 -12.54 -36.03
CA PHE A 524 2.36 -12.69 -34.92
C PHE A 524 2.69 -13.88 -34.00
N MET A 525 3.36 -14.92 -34.53
CA MET A 525 3.68 -16.13 -33.76
C MET A 525 4.83 -15.94 -32.77
N ASP A 526 5.89 -15.22 -33.15
CA ASP A 526 7.12 -15.12 -32.34
C ASP A 526 6.98 -14.17 -31.15
N LEU A 527 6.13 -13.13 -31.28
CA LEU A 527 5.81 -12.16 -30.23
C LEU A 527 5.03 -12.75 -29.05
N SER A 528 4.29 -13.82 -29.32
CA SER A 528 3.32 -14.42 -28.40
C SER A 528 3.84 -15.67 -27.70
N ASP A 529 5.07 -16.08 -28.02
CA ASP A 529 5.62 -17.33 -27.56
C ASP A 529 6.07 -17.23 -26.10
N THR A 530 5.32 -17.89 -25.23
CA THR A 530 5.54 -17.92 -23.78
C THR A 530 6.81 -18.65 -23.39
N ARG A 531 7.42 -19.42 -24.31
CA ARG A 531 8.66 -20.17 -24.06
C ARG A 531 9.86 -19.25 -23.78
N TYR A 532 9.86 -18.05 -24.34
CA TYR A 532 10.97 -17.11 -24.21
C TYR A 532 10.83 -16.17 -23.01
N CYS A 533 9.67 -16.12 -22.35
CA CYS A 533 9.44 -15.27 -21.18
C CYS A 533 8.87 -16.06 -19.99
N GLY A 534 9.65 -16.15 -18.91
CA GLY A 534 9.26 -16.84 -17.68
C GLY A 534 7.93 -16.35 -17.09
N LYS A 535 7.72 -15.03 -17.08
CA LYS A 535 6.49 -14.41 -16.55
C LYS A 535 5.26 -14.70 -17.42
N MET A 536 5.41 -14.68 -18.74
CA MET A 536 4.31 -15.02 -19.65
C MET A 536 3.94 -16.50 -19.55
N ARG A 537 4.93 -17.40 -19.34
CA ARG A 537 4.68 -18.82 -19.09
C ARG A 537 3.86 -19.05 -17.82
N ALA A 538 4.20 -18.36 -16.72
CA ALA A 538 3.41 -18.45 -15.49
C ALA A 538 2.00 -17.86 -15.70
N LEU A 539 1.90 -16.70 -16.36
CA LEU A 539 0.63 -16.05 -16.66
C LEU A 539 -0.31 -16.94 -17.50
N GLU A 540 0.21 -17.59 -18.54
CA GLU A 540 -0.56 -18.48 -19.42
C GLU A 540 -1.24 -19.62 -18.65
N LYS A 541 -0.48 -20.27 -17.77
CA LYS A 541 -0.99 -21.39 -16.96
C LYS A 541 -2.04 -20.91 -15.95
N LEU A 542 -1.79 -19.79 -15.29
CA LEU A 542 -2.73 -19.17 -14.37
C LEU A 542 -4.04 -18.75 -15.07
N MET A 543 -3.94 -18.07 -16.22
CA MET A 543 -5.10 -17.62 -16.98
C MET A 543 -5.95 -18.78 -17.49
N SER A 544 -5.33 -19.88 -17.91
CA SER A 544 -6.05 -21.07 -18.37
C SER A 544 -6.92 -21.67 -17.25
N SER A 545 -6.38 -21.75 -16.02
CA SER A 545 -7.14 -22.19 -14.85
C SER A 545 -8.29 -21.23 -14.50
N TRP A 546 -8.05 -19.92 -14.56
CA TRP A 546 -9.08 -18.92 -14.23
C TRP A 546 -10.21 -18.85 -15.27
N ALA A 547 -9.89 -19.05 -16.54
CA ALA A 547 -10.87 -19.11 -17.61
C ALA A 547 -11.87 -20.25 -17.41
N LEU A 548 -11.40 -21.42 -16.97
CA LEU A 548 -12.25 -22.57 -16.65
C LEU A 548 -13.23 -22.28 -15.49
N MET A 549 -12.81 -21.45 -14.52
CA MET A 549 -13.67 -21.04 -13.39
C MET A 549 -14.61 -19.86 -13.72
N GLY A 550 -14.52 -19.28 -14.91
CA GLY A 550 -15.29 -18.07 -15.27
C GLY A 550 -14.86 -16.83 -14.48
N ASP A 551 -13.60 -16.75 -14.08
CA ASP A 551 -13.04 -15.58 -13.39
C ASP A 551 -12.74 -14.44 -14.37
N LYS A 552 -12.93 -13.20 -13.91
CA LYS A 552 -12.57 -11.99 -14.65
C LYS A 552 -11.23 -11.44 -14.14
N ILE A 553 -10.37 -11.05 -15.07
CA ILE A 553 -8.96 -10.77 -14.82
C ILE A 553 -8.65 -9.30 -15.18
N LEU A 554 -8.08 -8.56 -14.23
CA LEU A 554 -7.42 -7.28 -14.50
C LEU A 554 -5.93 -7.51 -14.67
N LEU A 555 -5.35 -7.05 -15.77
CA LEU A 555 -3.91 -7.13 -16.01
C LEU A 555 -3.34 -5.72 -16.11
N PHE A 556 -2.49 -5.39 -15.14
CA PHE A 556 -1.76 -4.14 -15.07
C PHE A 556 -0.34 -4.29 -15.60
N SER A 557 0.05 -3.37 -16.49
CA SER A 557 1.44 -3.18 -16.88
C SER A 557 1.80 -1.70 -16.91
N TYR A 558 3.01 -1.33 -16.49
CA TYR A 558 3.47 0.04 -16.60
C TYR A 558 3.93 0.38 -18.04
N SER A 559 4.50 -0.59 -18.75
CA SER A 559 4.93 -0.43 -20.15
C SER A 559 3.77 -0.61 -21.13
N VAL A 560 3.50 0.41 -21.94
CA VAL A 560 2.51 0.34 -23.03
C VAL A 560 2.95 -0.67 -24.10
N ARG A 561 4.24 -0.76 -24.42
CA ARG A 561 4.77 -1.78 -25.34
C ARG A 561 4.53 -3.21 -24.82
N MET A 562 4.58 -3.41 -23.50
CA MET A 562 4.26 -4.70 -22.92
C MET A 562 2.75 -5.00 -23.02
N LEU A 563 1.89 -3.99 -22.88
CA LEU A 563 0.46 -4.15 -23.15
C LEU A 563 0.20 -4.55 -24.61
N ASP A 564 0.93 -3.99 -25.58
CA ASP A 564 0.82 -4.40 -26.99
C ASP A 564 1.21 -5.87 -27.21
N ILE A 565 2.23 -6.36 -26.49
CA ILE A 565 2.65 -7.77 -26.54
C ILE A 565 1.58 -8.67 -25.89
N LEU A 566 1.06 -8.26 -24.73
CA LEU A 566 0.02 -9.00 -24.02
C LEU A 566 -1.29 -9.04 -24.81
N GLU A 567 -1.66 -7.96 -25.47
CA GLU A 567 -2.80 -7.92 -26.39
C GLU A 567 -2.67 -8.99 -27.49
N LYS A 568 -1.52 -9.07 -28.17
CA LYS A 568 -1.27 -10.11 -29.17
C LYS A 568 -1.33 -11.53 -28.58
N PHE A 569 -0.79 -11.70 -27.38
CA PHE A 569 -0.86 -12.96 -26.64
C PHE A 569 -2.32 -13.37 -26.33
N LEU A 570 -3.16 -12.43 -25.89
CA LEU A 570 -4.58 -12.69 -25.61
C LEU A 570 -5.35 -13.05 -26.88
N ILE A 571 -5.10 -12.34 -27.98
CA ILE A 571 -5.72 -12.62 -29.29
C ILE A 571 -5.38 -14.05 -29.73
N ARG A 572 -4.11 -14.46 -29.63
CA ARG A 572 -3.67 -15.82 -29.99
C ARG A 572 -4.37 -16.90 -29.16
N LYS A 573 -4.62 -16.61 -27.88
CA LYS A 573 -5.27 -17.54 -26.96
C LYS A 573 -6.80 -17.52 -27.02
N GLY A 574 -7.38 -16.61 -27.82
CA GLY A 574 -8.82 -16.49 -27.98
C GLY A 574 -9.54 -15.81 -26.82
N PHE A 575 -8.83 -15.01 -26.01
CA PHE A 575 -9.45 -14.27 -24.91
C PHE A 575 -10.10 -12.97 -25.41
N CYS A 576 -11.34 -12.73 -24.99
CA CYS A 576 -12.01 -11.44 -25.18
C CYS A 576 -11.54 -10.44 -24.13
N PHE A 577 -11.03 -9.28 -24.57
CA PHE A 577 -10.46 -8.27 -23.68
C PHE A 577 -10.91 -6.84 -23.98
N SER A 578 -10.79 -5.97 -22.98
CA SER A 578 -10.83 -4.51 -23.12
C SER A 578 -9.45 -3.92 -22.81
N ARG A 579 -9.11 -2.76 -23.39
CA ARG A 579 -7.85 -2.06 -23.16
C ARG A 579 -8.08 -0.61 -22.73
N LEU A 580 -7.35 -0.16 -21.71
CA LEU A 580 -7.33 1.24 -21.26
C LEU A 580 -5.90 1.69 -21.00
N ASP A 581 -5.46 2.69 -21.76
CA ASP A 581 -4.15 3.31 -21.61
C ASP A 581 -4.24 4.84 -21.73
N GLY A 582 -3.09 5.51 -21.76
CA GLY A 582 -3.02 6.97 -21.82
C GLY A 582 -3.58 7.56 -23.12
N SER A 583 -3.66 6.78 -24.21
CA SER A 583 -4.18 7.22 -25.49
C SER A 583 -5.72 7.18 -25.56
N THR A 584 -6.37 6.44 -24.66
CA THR A 584 -7.83 6.35 -24.60
C THR A 584 -8.45 7.70 -24.22
N PRO A 585 -9.35 8.28 -25.04
CA PRO A 585 -10.04 9.54 -24.73
C PRO A 585 -10.85 9.49 -23.43
N THR A 586 -10.88 10.59 -22.66
CA THR A 586 -11.50 10.63 -21.32
C THR A 586 -12.99 10.30 -21.32
N ASN A 587 -13.73 10.72 -22.34
CA ASN A 587 -15.17 10.45 -22.50
C ASN A 587 -15.49 8.95 -22.67
N MET A 588 -14.63 8.19 -23.35
CA MET A 588 -14.84 6.76 -23.62
C MET A 588 -14.45 5.86 -22.43
N ARG A 589 -13.63 6.35 -21.49
CA ARG A 589 -13.10 5.53 -20.39
C ARG A 589 -14.20 4.92 -19.51
N GLN A 590 -15.24 5.70 -19.19
CA GLN A 590 -16.33 5.22 -18.35
C GLN A 590 -17.16 4.15 -19.07
N SER A 591 -17.45 4.35 -20.36
CA SER A 591 -18.16 3.36 -21.18
C SER A 591 -17.44 2.02 -21.23
N LEU A 592 -16.11 2.00 -21.34
CA LEU A 592 -15.32 0.76 -21.34
C LEU A 592 -15.38 0.01 -20.00
N VAL A 593 -15.43 0.75 -18.89
CA VAL A 593 -15.57 0.18 -17.54
C VAL A 593 -16.95 -0.41 -17.35
N ASP A 594 -18.00 0.31 -17.75
CA ASP A 594 -19.39 -0.14 -17.62
C ASP A 594 -19.66 -1.36 -18.50
N GLU A 595 -19.12 -1.38 -19.72
CA GLU A 595 -19.20 -2.52 -20.62
C GLU A 595 -18.49 -3.75 -20.05
N PHE A 596 -17.30 -3.59 -19.46
CA PHE A 596 -16.61 -4.71 -18.82
C PHE A 596 -17.34 -5.24 -17.59
N ASN A 597 -17.94 -4.36 -16.79
CA ASN A 597 -18.71 -4.77 -15.62
C ASN A 597 -20.00 -5.50 -16.01
N SER A 598 -20.66 -5.08 -17.08
CA SER A 598 -21.95 -5.61 -17.53
C SER A 598 -21.81 -6.87 -18.40
N SER A 599 -20.78 -6.93 -19.25
CA SER A 599 -20.63 -8.01 -20.23
C SER A 599 -19.99 -9.26 -19.63
N PRO A 600 -20.61 -10.45 -19.68
CA PRO A 600 -19.98 -11.69 -19.24
C PRO A 600 -18.93 -12.20 -20.23
N SER A 601 -18.96 -11.78 -21.50
CA SER A 601 -18.01 -12.27 -22.52
C SER A 601 -16.61 -11.66 -22.38
N LYS A 602 -16.50 -10.45 -21.82
CA LYS A 602 -15.21 -9.80 -21.58
C LYS A 602 -14.54 -10.35 -20.34
N GLN A 603 -13.57 -11.25 -20.54
CA GLN A 603 -12.86 -11.92 -19.45
C GLN A 603 -11.66 -11.13 -18.94
N VAL A 604 -10.97 -10.38 -19.80
CA VAL A 604 -9.71 -9.70 -19.46
C VAL A 604 -9.80 -8.19 -19.64
N PHE A 605 -9.24 -7.41 -18.72
CA PHE A 605 -9.06 -5.97 -18.89
C PHE A 605 -7.57 -5.60 -18.79
N LEU A 606 -6.99 -5.13 -19.90
CA LEU A 606 -5.64 -4.60 -19.98
C LEU A 606 -5.61 -3.13 -19.55
N ILE A 607 -4.83 -2.80 -18.53
CA ILE A 607 -4.77 -1.44 -17.97
C ILE A 607 -3.32 -1.00 -17.80
N SER A 608 -2.99 0.18 -18.31
CA SER A 608 -1.70 0.78 -17.95
C SER A 608 -1.72 1.27 -16.51
N THR A 609 -0.73 0.95 -15.68
CA THR A 609 -0.73 1.32 -14.24
C THR A 609 -0.93 2.82 -14.02
N ARG A 610 -0.42 3.66 -14.94
CA ARG A 610 -0.62 5.12 -14.94
C ARG A 610 -2.06 5.53 -15.24
N ALA A 611 -2.70 4.91 -16.23
CA ALA A 611 -4.10 5.21 -16.57
C ALA A 611 -5.10 4.53 -15.62
N GLY A 612 -4.68 3.47 -14.91
CA GLY A 612 -5.44 2.82 -13.84
C GLY A 612 -5.45 3.58 -12.51
N GLY A 613 -4.56 4.56 -12.31
CA GLY A 613 -4.56 5.43 -11.12
C GLY A 613 -5.78 6.34 -11.02
N LEU A 614 -6.56 6.47 -12.09
CA LEU A 614 -7.81 7.22 -12.14
C LEU A 614 -8.90 6.37 -11.48
N GLY A 615 -9.75 6.97 -10.64
CA GLY A 615 -10.70 6.35 -9.69
C GLY A 615 -11.72 5.29 -10.18
N LEU A 616 -11.45 4.52 -11.23
CA LEU A 616 -12.34 3.57 -11.89
C LEU A 616 -12.81 2.45 -10.95
N ASN A 617 -14.06 2.00 -11.14
CA ASN A 617 -14.69 0.93 -10.36
C ASN A 617 -14.79 -0.34 -11.20
N LEU A 618 -13.88 -1.31 -10.96
CA LEU A 618 -13.81 -2.56 -11.73
C LEU A 618 -14.18 -3.76 -10.84
N VAL A 619 -15.34 -3.67 -10.18
CA VAL A 619 -15.81 -4.63 -9.17
C VAL A 619 -16.19 -6.01 -9.76
N SER A 620 -16.38 -6.12 -11.07
CA SER A 620 -16.68 -7.41 -11.71
C SER A 620 -15.49 -8.37 -11.77
N ALA A 621 -14.26 -7.85 -11.69
CA ALA A 621 -13.05 -8.67 -11.69
C ALA A 621 -12.66 -9.12 -10.29
N ASN A 622 -12.25 -10.38 -10.17
CA ASN A 622 -11.82 -11.00 -8.91
C ASN A 622 -10.36 -11.47 -8.94
N ARG A 623 -9.71 -11.46 -10.11
CA ARG A 623 -8.27 -11.71 -10.26
C ARG A 623 -7.58 -10.43 -10.71
N VAL A 624 -6.49 -10.08 -10.05
CA VAL A 624 -5.66 -8.92 -10.43
C VAL A 624 -4.23 -9.39 -10.64
N VAL A 625 -3.65 -9.09 -11.79
CA VAL A 625 -2.25 -9.39 -12.11
C VAL A 625 -1.49 -8.09 -12.28
N ILE A 626 -0.40 -7.93 -11.52
CA ILE A 626 0.60 -6.87 -11.71
C ILE A 626 1.80 -7.53 -12.40
N PHE A 627 1.97 -7.24 -13.70
CA PHE A 627 2.99 -7.90 -14.53
C PHE A 627 4.41 -7.36 -14.28
N ASP A 628 4.51 -6.05 -14.05
CA ASP A 628 5.75 -5.36 -13.72
C ASP A 628 5.55 -4.44 -12.50
N PRO A 629 6.17 -4.75 -11.34
CA PRO A 629 6.00 -3.98 -10.12
C PRO A 629 6.64 -2.58 -10.24
N ASN A 630 6.04 -1.58 -9.61
CA ASN A 630 6.58 -0.22 -9.63
C ASN A 630 7.52 0.06 -8.44
N TRP A 631 8.55 0.90 -8.60
CA TRP A 631 9.38 1.36 -7.48
C TRP A 631 8.58 2.04 -6.35
N ASN A 632 7.40 2.59 -6.65
CA ASN A 632 6.47 3.17 -5.70
C ASN A 632 5.35 2.17 -5.37
N PRO A 633 5.32 1.57 -4.17
CA PRO A 633 4.30 0.60 -3.79
C PRO A 633 2.87 1.17 -3.80
N ALA A 634 2.72 2.49 -3.64
CA ALA A 634 1.41 3.13 -3.69
C ALA A 634 0.70 2.91 -5.03
N GLN A 635 1.43 2.91 -6.16
CA GLN A 635 0.80 2.70 -7.48
C GLN A 635 0.21 1.30 -7.60
N ASP A 636 0.94 0.29 -7.11
CA ASP A 636 0.47 -1.08 -7.09
C ASP A 636 -0.73 -1.25 -6.14
N LEU A 637 -0.73 -0.60 -4.97
CA LEU A 637 -1.88 -0.59 -4.05
C LEU A 637 -3.12 0.05 -4.70
N GLN A 638 -2.93 1.17 -5.41
CA GLN A 638 -4.01 1.83 -6.15
C GLN A 638 -4.62 0.93 -7.23
N ALA A 639 -3.79 0.15 -7.92
CA ALA A 639 -4.23 -0.78 -8.96
C ALA A 639 -5.09 -1.94 -8.39
N GLN A 640 -4.66 -2.54 -7.27
CA GLN A 640 -5.43 -3.59 -6.57
C GLN A 640 -6.80 -3.08 -6.11
N ASP A 641 -6.81 -1.86 -5.59
CA ASP A 641 -8.01 -1.22 -5.04
C ASP A 641 -9.03 -0.84 -6.12
N ARG A 642 -8.73 -1.04 -7.42
CA ARG A 642 -9.72 -0.92 -8.50
C ARG A 642 -10.75 -2.05 -8.47
N SER A 643 -10.34 -3.26 -8.08
CA SER A 643 -11.19 -4.45 -7.96
C SER A 643 -11.63 -4.68 -6.51
N PHE A 644 -10.72 -4.53 -5.54
CA PHE A 644 -11.03 -4.66 -4.12
C PHE A 644 -11.67 -3.36 -3.59
N ARG A 645 -12.94 -3.15 -3.95
CA ARG A 645 -13.71 -1.95 -3.59
C ARG A 645 -15.13 -2.31 -3.18
N PHE A 646 -15.80 -1.40 -2.47
CA PHE A 646 -17.22 -1.55 -2.12
C PHE A 646 -18.05 -1.90 -3.36
N GLY A 647 -18.89 -2.93 -3.25
CA GLY A 647 -19.61 -3.55 -4.38
C GLY A 647 -19.01 -4.86 -4.89
N GLN A 648 -17.77 -5.19 -4.49
CA GLN A 648 -17.17 -6.49 -4.76
C GLN A 648 -17.87 -7.60 -3.96
N ARG A 649 -18.36 -8.61 -4.68
CA ARG A 649 -19.09 -9.76 -4.10
C ARG A 649 -18.25 -11.04 -4.07
N ARG A 650 -17.07 -11.06 -4.68
CA ARG A 650 -16.17 -12.22 -4.80
C ARG A 650 -14.86 -11.95 -4.07
N HIS A 651 -14.22 -13.01 -3.59
CA HIS A 651 -12.89 -12.92 -2.99
C HIS A 651 -11.85 -12.48 -4.04
N VAL A 652 -11.07 -11.44 -3.73
CA VAL A 652 -10.10 -10.87 -4.67
C VAL A 652 -8.72 -11.47 -4.42
N VAL A 653 -8.08 -12.00 -5.47
CA VAL A 653 -6.71 -12.50 -5.39
C VAL A 653 -5.82 -11.71 -6.35
N VAL A 654 -4.78 -11.12 -5.79
CA VAL A 654 -3.76 -10.32 -6.49
C VAL A 654 -2.52 -11.18 -6.69
N PHE A 655 -1.96 -11.17 -7.90
CA PHE A 655 -0.72 -11.83 -8.27
C PHE A 655 0.28 -10.79 -8.76
N ARG A 656 1.43 -10.69 -8.10
CA ARG A 656 2.57 -9.86 -8.53
C ARG A 656 3.62 -10.75 -9.14
N LEU A 657 3.84 -10.63 -10.44
CA LEU A 657 4.83 -11.45 -11.14
C LEU A 657 6.19 -10.78 -11.09
N LEU A 658 7.19 -11.48 -10.56
CA LEU A 658 8.58 -11.04 -10.51
C LEU A 658 9.45 -12.02 -11.29
N ALA A 659 10.39 -11.52 -12.10
CA ALA A 659 11.42 -12.36 -12.67
C ALA A 659 12.49 -12.66 -11.59
N ALA A 660 12.64 -13.94 -11.23
CA ALA A 660 13.61 -14.37 -10.23
C ALA A 660 15.04 -14.14 -10.70
N GLY A 661 15.93 -13.73 -9.79
CA GLY A 661 17.32 -13.40 -10.09
C GLY A 661 17.51 -12.14 -10.95
N SER A 662 16.51 -11.27 -11.00
CA SER A 662 16.53 -10.02 -11.76
C SER A 662 16.43 -8.77 -10.87
N LEU A 663 16.62 -7.59 -11.47
CA LEU A 663 16.41 -6.30 -10.84
C LEU A 663 15.02 -6.17 -10.16
N GLU A 664 14.01 -6.91 -10.62
CA GLU A 664 12.65 -6.85 -10.07
C GLU A 664 12.57 -7.30 -8.61
N GLU A 665 13.44 -8.22 -8.18
CA GLU A 665 13.53 -8.64 -6.77
C GLU A 665 13.99 -7.49 -5.87
N LEU A 666 14.96 -6.71 -6.34
CA LEU A 666 15.43 -5.53 -5.62
C LEU A 666 14.37 -4.43 -5.59
N VAL A 667 13.61 -4.26 -6.69
CA VAL A 667 12.45 -3.34 -6.73
C VAL A 667 11.44 -3.74 -5.66
N TYR A 668 11.06 -5.02 -5.60
CA TYR A 668 10.14 -5.54 -4.60
C TYR A 668 10.67 -5.37 -3.17
N SER A 669 11.95 -5.69 -2.93
CA SER A 669 12.56 -5.53 -1.60
C SER A 669 12.54 -4.08 -1.13
N ARG A 670 12.78 -3.11 -2.03
CA ARG A 670 12.62 -1.68 -1.74
C ARG A 670 11.17 -1.26 -1.55
N GLN A 671 10.20 -1.89 -2.24
CA GLN A 671 8.78 -1.67 -1.98
C GLN A 671 8.41 -2.10 -0.55
N VAL A 672 8.87 -3.28 -0.11
CA VAL A 672 8.66 -3.78 1.26
C VAL A 672 9.25 -2.81 2.28
N TYR A 673 10.51 -2.39 2.10
CA TYR A 673 11.16 -1.40 2.98
C TYR A 673 10.32 -0.12 3.13
N LYS A 674 9.84 0.45 2.01
CA LYS A 674 9.03 1.67 2.01
C LYS A 674 7.66 1.48 2.66
N GLN A 675 7.01 0.33 2.44
CA GLN A 675 5.72 0.00 3.06
C GLN A 675 5.87 -0.12 4.58
N GLN A 676 6.90 -0.83 5.05
CA GLN A 676 7.20 -0.94 6.48
C GLN A 676 7.48 0.42 7.12
N LEU A 677 8.29 1.26 6.47
CA LEU A 677 8.56 2.62 6.96
C LEU A 677 7.27 3.46 7.06
N SER A 678 6.34 3.29 6.11
CA SER A 678 5.02 3.94 6.13
C SER A 678 4.16 3.46 7.30
N ASN A 679 4.11 2.15 7.53
CA ASN A 679 3.37 1.56 8.64
C ASN A 679 3.91 2.00 10.00
N ILE A 680 5.24 2.07 10.13
CA ILE A 680 5.93 2.56 11.33
C ILE A 680 5.57 4.02 11.58
N ALA A 681 5.76 4.90 10.59
CA ALA A 681 5.57 6.34 10.76
C ALA A 681 4.10 6.74 10.98
N VAL A 682 3.16 6.13 10.26
CA VAL A 682 1.75 6.54 10.26
C VAL A 682 0.90 5.75 11.25
N SER A 683 1.10 4.43 11.35
CA SER A 683 0.26 3.56 12.19
C SER A 683 0.92 3.18 13.52
N GLY A 684 2.19 3.52 13.71
CA GLY A 684 2.92 3.13 14.91
C GLY A 684 3.17 1.63 15.06
N LYS A 685 2.93 0.83 14.00
CA LYS A 685 3.10 -0.63 14.04
C LYS A 685 4.58 -0.99 14.25
N MET A 686 4.82 -2.15 14.86
CA MET A 686 6.17 -2.72 14.93
C MET A 686 6.33 -3.70 13.77
N GLU A 687 7.22 -3.37 12.84
CA GLU A 687 7.52 -4.21 11.69
C GLU A 687 8.83 -4.97 11.88
N LYS A 688 8.96 -6.09 11.19
CA LYS A 688 10.20 -6.87 11.16
C LYS A 688 11.32 -6.09 10.46
N ARG A 689 12.51 -6.16 11.02
CA ARG A 689 13.71 -5.47 10.53
C ARG A 689 14.48 -6.42 9.61
N TYR A 690 14.10 -6.48 8.34
CA TYR A 690 14.75 -7.40 7.39
C TYR A 690 16.10 -6.90 6.89
N PHE A 691 16.24 -5.57 6.73
CA PHE A 691 17.27 -4.99 5.89
C PHE A 691 18.33 -4.19 6.66
N GLU A 692 19.54 -4.14 6.14
CA GLU A 692 20.62 -3.29 6.66
C GLU A 692 20.63 -1.88 6.07
N GLY A 693 20.17 -1.76 4.82
CA GLY A 693 20.16 -0.50 4.09
C GLY A 693 19.28 0.57 4.73
N VAL A 694 19.81 1.80 4.79
CA VAL A 694 19.11 3.02 5.20
C VAL A 694 18.96 3.94 4.00
N GLN A 695 17.72 4.36 3.74
CA GLN A 695 17.43 5.27 2.64
C GLN A 695 18.10 6.63 2.85
N ASP A 696 18.70 7.17 1.79
CA ASP A 696 19.43 8.45 1.75
C ASP A 696 20.70 8.50 2.64
N CYS A 697 21.16 7.37 3.19
CA CYS A 697 22.40 7.28 3.95
C CYS A 697 23.55 6.73 3.09
N LYS A 698 24.66 7.46 2.98
CA LYS A 698 25.84 7.01 2.21
C LYS A 698 26.62 5.91 2.94
N GLU A 699 26.64 5.94 4.27
CA GLU A 699 27.39 5.01 5.11
C GLU A 699 26.71 3.63 5.20
N PHE A 700 25.38 3.63 5.29
CA PHE A 700 24.58 2.42 5.46
C PHE A 700 23.73 2.16 4.22
N GLN A 701 24.36 1.96 3.07
CA GLN A 701 23.65 1.58 1.84
C GLN A 701 23.09 0.14 1.90
N GLY A 702 23.78 -0.73 2.65
CA GLY A 702 23.40 -2.12 2.85
C GLY A 702 23.33 -2.90 1.54
N GLU A 703 22.36 -3.80 1.46
CA GLU A 703 21.99 -4.63 0.32
C GLU A 703 20.97 -3.94 -0.61
N LEU A 704 20.18 -3.00 -0.08
CA LEU A 704 19.09 -2.37 -0.82
C LEU A 704 19.53 -1.15 -1.63
N PHE A 705 20.36 -0.28 -1.07
CA PHE A 705 20.66 1.04 -1.64
C PHE A 705 22.05 1.08 -2.26
N GLY A 706 22.32 2.08 -3.10
CA GLY A 706 23.58 2.18 -3.83
C GLY A 706 23.51 1.65 -5.26
N ILE A 707 24.43 2.16 -6.09
CA ILE A 707 24.45 1.87 -7.53
C ILE A 707 24.99 0.47 -7.80
N CYS A 708 25.99 0.01 -7.04
CA CYS A 708 26.55 -1.32 -7.20
C CYS A 708 25.51 -2.42 -6.92
N ASN A 709 24.60 -2.19 -5.96
CA ASN A 709 23.52 -3.12 -5.65
C ASN A 709 22.44 -3.18 -6.73
N LEU A 710 22.23 -2.11 -7.49
CA LEU A 710 21.28 -2.07 -8.61
C LEU A 710 21.70 -2.99 -9.78
N PHE A 711 23.00 -3.19 -9.96
CA PHE A 711 23.57 -3.94 -11.08
C PHE A 711 24.27 -5.24 -10.62
N ARG A 712 24.02 -5.67 -9.38
CA ARG A 712 24.53 -6.93 -8.87
C ARG A 712 23.92 -8.09 -9.66
N ASP A 713 24.73 -9.08 -10.00
CA ASP A 713 24.22 -10.34 -10.52
C ASP A 713 23.50 -11.11 -9.41
N LEU A 714 22.19 -11.35 -9.60
CA LEU A 714 21.33 -12.05 -8.66
C LEU A 714 21.00 -13.47 -9.17
N SER A 715 21.65 -13.94 -10.24
CA SER A 715 21.28 -15.18 -10.92
C SER A 715 21.51 -16.46 -10.09
N ASP A 716 22.49 -16.47 -9.18
CA ASP A 716 22.90 -17.69 -8.48
C ASP A 716 22.12 -17.96 -7.18
N LYS A 717 21.34 -16.99 -6.66
CA LYS A 717 20.62 -17.09 -5.37
C LYS A 717 19.33 -16.26 -5.38
N LEU A 718 18.22 -16.84 -4.91
CA LEU A 718 16.97 -16.12 -4.64
C LEU A 718 17.19 -15.14 -3.48
N PHE A 719 17.74 -13.98 -3.78
CA PHE A 719 18.16 -12.97 -2.82
C PHE A 719 17.06 -12.63 -1.80
N THR A 720 15.83 -12.49 -2.28
CA THR A 720 14.70 -12.16 -1.42
C THR A 720 14.32 -13.31 -0.48
N SER A 721 14.36 -14.57 -0.95
CA SER A 721 13.98 -15.71 -0.10
C SER A 721 15.04 -15.98 0.98
N GLU A 722 16.32 -15.83 0.67
CA GLU A 722 17.40 -15.99 1.64
C GLU A 722 17.28 -14.99 2.81
N ILE A 723 16.98 -13.71 2.50
CA ILE A 723 16.75 -12.70 3.54
C ILE A 723 15.58 -13.12 4.44
N LEU A 724 14.49 -13.61 3.86
CA LEU A 724 13.31 -14.01 4.64
C LEU A 724 13.56 -15.25 5.49
N GLU A 725 14.18 -16.29 4.93
CA GLU A 725 14.49 -17.55 5.61
C GLU A 725 15.49 -17.35 6.77
N LEU A 726 16.49 -16.48 6.60
CA LEU A 726 17.44 -16.15 7.67
C LEU A 726 16.74 -15.54 8.88
N HIS A 727 15.73 -14.69 8.65
CA HIS A 727 14.96 -14.05 9.71
C HIS A 727 13.91 -14.98 10.34
N GLU A 728 13.33 -15.93 9.59
CA GLU A 728 12.47 -16.97 10.17
C GLU A 728 13.25 -17.88 11.13
N LYS A 729 14.47 -18.28 10.76
CA LYS A 729 15.36 -19.09 11.62
C LYS A 729 15.82 -18.35 12.87
N GLN A 730 16.14 -17.05 12.77
CA GLN A 730 16.49 -16.22 13.94
C GLN A 730 15.29 -15.96 14.87
N GLY A 731 14.08 -15.86 14.32
CA GLY A 731 12.85 -15.74 15.10
C GLY A 731 12.51 -16.98 15.93
N GLN A 732 12.79 -18.18 15.40
CA GLN A 732 12.63 -19.46 16.10
C GLN A 732 13.62 -19.60 17.27
N GLN A 733 14.88 -19.23 17.08
CA GLN A 733 15.88 -19.28 18.16
C GLN A 733 15.58 -18.32 19.33
N HIS A 734 14.95 -17.17 19.05
CA HIS A 734 14.51 -16.25 20.10
C HIS A 734 13.23 -16.71 20.83
N THR A 735 12.39 -17.53 20.20
CA THR A 735 11.18 -18.08 20.83
C THR A 735 11.48 -19.33 21.64
N GLU A 736 12.44 -20.17 21.22
CA GLU A 736 12.93 -21.31 22.02
C GLU A 736 13.67 -20.85 23.30
N HIS A 737 14.42 -19.75 23.24
CA HIS A 737 15.12 -19.22 24.42
C HIS A 737 14.20 -18.60 25.49
N ASP A 738 12.95 -18.26 25.15
CA ASP A 738 11.92 -17.75 26.08
C ASP A 738 10.94 -18.84 26.55
N SER A 739 10.81 -19.98 25.83
CA SER A 739 10.08 -21.16 26.34
C SER A 739 10.91 -21.97 27.34
N ASP A 740 12.23 -22.04 27.17
CA ASP A 740 13.11 -22.85 28.03
C ASP A 740 13.38 -22.24 29.42
N LYS A 741 12.80 -21.06 29.72
CA LYS A 741 12.85 -20.43 31.05
C LYS A 741 11.60 -20.65 31.91
N GLN A 742 10.59 -21.35 31.41
CA GLN A 742 9.36 -21.64 32.19
C GLN A 742 9.15 -23.11 32.58
N GLU A 743 10.00 -24.04 32.16
CA GLU A 743 9.94 -25.43 32.63
C GLU A 743 11.30 -25.92 33.13
N LEU A 744 11.64 -25.58 34.38
CA LEU A 744 12.62 -26.35 35.18
C LEU A 744 12.48 -25.99 36.66
N THR A 745 11.35 -26.39 37.25
CA THR A 745 11.26 -26.67 38.69
C THR A 745 10.47 -27.96 38.91
N SER A 746 11.16 -29.11 38.90
CA SER A 746 10.89 -30.21 39.85
C SER A 746 11.86 -31.39 39.65
N LEU A 747 12.55 -31.71 40.75
CA LEU A 747 13.00 -33.03 41.21
C LEU A 747 13.97 -33.87 40.33
N GLY A 748 15.24 -33.87 40.76
CA GLY A 748 15.75 -34.98 41.58
C GLY A 748 16.59 -36.07 40.90
N SER A 749 17.78 -36.25 41.47
CA SER A 749 18.70 -37.41 41.45
C SER A 749 19.81 -37.52 40.39
N LEU A 750 21.03 -37.63 40.93
CA LEU A 750 22.34 -37.90 40.30
C LEU A 750 22.52 -39.45 40.17
N PRO A 751 23.40 -39.97 39.29
CA PRO A 751 24.83 -39.98 39.60
C PRO A 751 25.83 -39.76 38.43
N THR A 752 27.07 -39.63 38.90
CA THR A 752 28.42 -39.28 38.42
C THR A 752 29.06 -40.05 37.24
N PRO A 753 30.24 -39.57 36.75
CA PRO A 753 30.76 -39.75 35.39
C PRO A 753 31.81 -40.85 35.25
N THR A 754 32.19 -41.20 34.02
CA THR A 754 33.47 -41.87 33.75
C THR A 754 34.09 -41.37 32.45
N GLU A 755 35.40 -41.21 32.51
CA GLU A 755 36.32 -40.52 31.61
C GLU A 755 36.59 -41.29 30.31
N GLY A 756 37.00 -40.57 29.25
CA GLY A 756 37.56 -41.17 28.04
C GLY A 756 37.75 -40.18 26.90
N SER A 757 38.95 -39.59 26.85
CA SER A 757 39.53 -38.87 25.70
C SER A 757 39.55 -39.72 24.44
N GLU A 758 39.20 -39.18 23.26
CA GLU A 758 40.08 -39.15 22.07
C GLU A 758 39.45 -38.50 20.82
N THR A 759 40.37 -38.01 19.99
CA THR A 759 40.29 -37.14 18.81
C THR A 759 39.62 -37.71 17.55
N PHE A 760 39.03 -36.79 16.78
CA PHE A 760 38.77 -36.77 15.32
C PHE A 760 38.82 -38.10 14.52
N SER A 761 37.69 -38.47 13.92
CA SER A 761 37.54 -38.54 12.45
C SER A 761 36.11 -38.93 12.02
N SER A 762 35.76 -38.47 10.83
CA SER A 762 34.56 -38.75 10.04
C SER A 762 34.16 -40.23 9.98
N VAL A 763 32.88 -40.54 10.19
CA VAL A 763 32.05 -41.42 9.33
C VAL A 763 30.58 -41.28 9.77
N SER A 764 29.73 -41.10 8.77
CA SER A 764 28.26 -41.08 8.79
C SER A 764 27.65 -42.32 9.46
N LYS A 765 26.57 -42.13 10.25
CA LYS A 765 25.41 -43.04 10.31
C LYS A 765 24.25 -42.44 11.12
N ASN A 766 23.20 -42.11 10.38
CA ASN A 766 21.77 -42.37 10.62
C ASN A 766 21.20 -42.23 12.05
N LEU A 767 20.31 -41.25 12.22
CA LEU A 767 19.21 -41.28 13.19
C LEU A 767 17.90 -40.91 12.46
N HIS A 768 16.83 -41.58 12.89
CA HIS A 768 15.57 -41.76 12.16
C HIS A 768 14.75 -40.46 11.97
N PRO A 769 13.95 -40.41 10.88
CA PRO A 769 13.04 -39.33 10.56
C PRO A 769 11.72 -39.49 11.34
N GLY A 770 11.44 -38.54 12.20
CA GLY A 770 10.11 -38.29 12.74
C GLY A 770 10.06 -36.80 13.00
N ASP A 771 9.07 -36.12 12.43
CA ASP A 771 8.76 -34.69 12.59
C ASP A 771 9.46 -33.70 11.64
N ILE A 772 9.64 -34.07 10.37
CA ILE A 772 9.78 -33.11 9.25
C ILE A 772 8.81 -33.48 8.12
N GLU A 773 7.54 -33.12 8.27
CA GLU A 773 6.55 -33.14 7.19
C GLU A 773 5.73 -31.84 7.17
N ILE A 774 6.36 -30.68 6.94
CA ILE A 774 5.63 -29.45 6.53
C ILE A 774 6.26 -28.72 5.33
N ALA A 775 7.47 -29.07 4.87
CA ALA A 775 8.15 -28.34 3.78
C ALA A 775 8.43 -29.14 2.48
N ALA A 776 8.14 -30.44 2.44
CA ALA A 776 8.57 -31.32 1.34
C ALA A 776 7.47 -31.69 0.32
N THR A 777 6.19 -31.45 0.61
CA THR A 777 5.06 -31.84 -0.27
C THR A 777 4.64 -30.76 -1.28
N ASP A 778 5.22 -29.55 -1.22
CA ASP A 778 4.72 -28.37 -1.96
C ASP A 778 5.50 -28.01 -3.24
N LYS A 779 6.64 -28.65 -3.50
CA LYS A 779 7.51 -28.34 -4.66
C LYS A 779 6.98 -28.73 -6.06
N PRO A 780 6.30 -29.88 -6.27
CA PRO A 780 6.05 -30.35 -7.64
C PRO A 780 5.05 -29.47 -8.41
N VAL A 781 4.02 -28.92 -7.76
CA VAL A 781 2.97 -28.11 -8.42
C VAL A 781 3.46 -26.72 -8.85
N LEU A 782 4.44 -26.14 -8.14
CA LEU A 782 4.98 -24.81 -8.44
C LEU A 782 6.03 -24.85 -9.56
N GLU A 783 6.89 -25.87 -9.54
CA GLU A 783 7.90 -26.10 -10.58
C GLU A 783 7.23 -26.33 -11.94
N ASP A 784 6.11 -27.06 -11.96
CA ASP A 784 5.29 -27.25 -13.17
C ASP A 784 4.72 -25.93 -13.69
N LEU A 785 4.45 -24.94 -12.85
CA LEU A 785 4.00 -23.61 -13.28
C LEU A 785 5.15 -22.68 -13.71
N GLY A 786 6.41 -23.11 -13.54
CA GLY A 786 7.58 -22.28 -13.75
C GLY A 786 7.79 -21.22 -12.66
N ILE A 787 7.18 -21.43 -11.49
CA ILE A 787 7.26 -20.59 -10.30
C ILE A 787 8.30 -21.21 -9.36
N LEU A 788 9.32 -20.44 -8.99
CA LEU A 788 10.38 -20.91 -8.09
C LEU A 788 9.99 -20.74 -6.62
N TYR A 789 9.32 -19.63 -6.32
CA TYR A 789 8.96 -19.25 -4.96
C TYR A 789 7.73 -18.34 -5.02
N ALA A 790 6.88 -18.43 -4.00
CA ALA A 790 5.75 -17.52 -3.84
C ALA A 790 5.39 -17.37 -2.37
N HIS A 791 4.98 -16.16 -2.00
CA HIS A 791 4.57 -15.83 -0.64
C HIS A 791 3.47 -14.78 -0.65
N ARG A 792 2.79 -14.61 0.49
CA ARG A 792 1.82 -13.52 0.67
C ARG A 792 2.55 -12.25 1.09
N ASN A 793 2.35 -11.16 0.35
CA ASN A 793 2.98 -9.88 0.63
C ASN A 793 2.68 -9.39 2.06
N GLU A 794 1.47 -9.66 2.57
CA GLU A 794 1.07 -9.28 3.92
C GLU A 794 1.88 -9.97 5.02
N ASP A 795 2.32 -11.23 4.83
CA ASP A 795 3.08 -11.96 5.85
C ASP A 795 4.51 -11.41 5.99
N ILE A 796 5.04 -10.75 4.94
CA ILE A 796 6.31 -10.02 5.00
C ILE A 796 6.11 -8.62 5.56
N VAL A 797 5.13 -7.88 5.02
CA VAL A 797 4.96 -6.45 5.32
C VAL A 797 4.36 -6.22 6.71
N ASN A 798 3.46 -7.08 7.18
CA ASN A 798 2.79 -6.94 8.46
C ASN A 798 3.24 -8.03 9.44
N SER A 799 3.84 -7.64 10.55
CA SER A 799 3.96 -8.54 11.70
C SER A 799 2.59 -8.75 12.36
N ARG A 800 2.06 -9.99 12.34
CA ARG A 800 0.97 -10.34 13.26
C ARG A 800 1.59 -10.43 14.65
N ALA A 801 1.42 -9.37 15.45
CA ALA A 801 1.61 -9.47 16.89
C ALA A 801 0.79 -10.68 17.38
N GLY A 802 1.44 -11.58 18.12
CA GLY A 802 0.73 -12.62 18.84
C GLY A 802 -0.45 -12.01 19.60
N ILE A 803 -1.59 -12.68 19.51
CA ILE A 803 -2.73 -12.63 20.43
C ILE A 803 -2.71 -11.38 21.32
N GLN A 804 -3.40 -10.32 20.89
CA GLN A 804 -3.90 -9.33 21.86
C GLN A 804 -4.62 -10.15 22.94
N GLN A 805 -4.05 -10.20 24.14
CA GLN A 805 -4.78 -10.60 25.33
C GLN A 805 -6.05 -9.76 25.33
N LYS A 806 -7.18 -10.43 25.10
CA LYS A 806 -8.49 -9.89 25.42
C LYS A 806 -8.42 -9.46 26.88
N ILE A 807 -8.31 -8.16 27.12
CA ILE A 807 -8.78 -7.59 28.38
C ILE A 807 -10.28 -7.83 28.35
N ILE A 808 -10.70 -8.94 28.94
CA ILE A 808 -12.08 -9.17 29.32
C ILE A 808 -12.34 -8.15 30.42
N VAL A 809 -12.94 -7.01 30.05
CA VAL A 809 -13.58 -6.12 31.00
C VAL A 809 -14.78 -6.89 31.54
N LEU A 810 -14.60 -7.53 32.70
CA LEU A 810 -15.72 -8.01 33.51
C LEU A 810 -16.49 -6.78 33.97
N THR A 811 -17.69 -6.62 33.44
CA THR A 811 -18.71 -5.72 33.96
C THR A 811 -19.09 -6.20 35.36
N GLY A 812 -18.90 -5.32 36.35
CA GLY A 812 -19.36 -5.51 37.73
C GLY A 812 -19.85 -4.17 38.26
N ASP A 813 -21.17 -4.03 38.32
CA ASP A 813 -21.87 -2.95 39.01
C ASP A 813 -21.41 -2.82 40.48
N ASN A 814 -21.14 -1.59 40.93
CA ASN A 814 -21.86 -0.99 42.06
C ASN A 814 -21.37 0.45 42.35
N ASN A 815 -22.35 1.31 42.59
CA ASN A 815 -22.26 2.76 42.78
C ASN A 815 -22.17 3.09 44.32
N PRO A 816 -22.09 4.37 44.77
CA PRO A 816 -21.00 4.89 45.60
C PRO A 816 -21.46 5.36 47.01
N ARG A 817 -20.54 5.68 47.93
CA ARG A 817 -20.82 6.55 49.10
C ARG A 817 -19.64 7.45 49.49
N ILE A 818 -20.05 8.64 49.90
CA ILE A 818 -19.35 9.90 50.18
C ILE A 818 -19.06 9.98 51.69
N ASP A 819 -17.96 10.63 52.10
CA ASP A 819 -17.87 11.68 53.16
C ASP A 819 -16.42 11.83 53.66
N THR A 820 -15.71 12.91 53.28
CA THR A 820 -15.52 14.20 53.96
C THR A 820 -14.51 14.23 55.11
N ASN A 821 -13.69 15.28 55.08
CA ASN A 821 -12.82 15.85 56.13
C ASN A 821 -11.41 15.24 56.31
N ALA A 822 -10.37 15.97 55.89
CA ALA A 822 -9.68 16.91 56.79
C ALA A 822 -8.43 17.55 56.16
N SER A 823 -8.21 18.77 56.61
CA SER A 823 -7.23 19.77 56.26
C SER A 823 -5.77 19.47 56.66
N TRP A 824 -4.84 19.78 55.73
CA TRP A 824 -3.50 20.40 55.86
C TRP A 824 -2.49 19.87 56.90
N LYS A 825 -1.32 19.39 56.42
CA LYS A 825 0.01 20.05 56.59
C LYS A 825 1.15 19.28 55.90
N ARG A 826 2.12 20.06 55.38
CA ARG A 826 3.38 19.63 54.73
C ARG A 826 4.27 18.82 55.68
N LYS A 827 4.92 17.76 55.20
CA LYS A 827 6.36 17.64 54.82
C LYS A 827 6.83 16.19 54.92
N THR A 828 7.61 15.78 53.91
CA THR A 828 8.72 14.79 53.91
C THR A 828 8.44 13.32 54.24
N ASP A 829 8.61 12.48 53.22
CA ASP A 829 9.54 11.34 53.14
C ASP A 829 8.97 10.05 52.51
N TRP A 830 9.86 9.40 51.73
CA TRP A 830 9.85 8.02 51.21
C TRP A 830 8.98 7.66 49.99
N GLU A 831 9.53 7.97 48.81
CA GLU A 831 9.45 7.13 47.60
C GLU A 831 10.59 6.07 47.66
N GLU A 832 10.25 4.78 47.60
CA GLU A 832 11.18 3.70 47.23
C GLU A 832 10.41 2.61 46.48
N ASN A 833 10.73 2.40 45.20
CA ASN A 833 11.19 1.11 44.64
C ASN A 833 11.08 1.07 43.10
N ASP A 834 12.15 1.51 42.41
CA ASP A 834 12.64 0.80 41.20
C ASP A 834 14.12 1.12 40.89
N VAL A 835 15.01 0.88 41.87
CA VAL A 835 16.48 0.94 41.68
C VAL A 835 17.10 -0.34 42.22
N SER A 836 17.17 -1.41 41.42
CA SER A 836 17.91 -2.62 41.81
C SER A 836 18.39 -3.45 40.62
N THR A 837 19.41 -2.95 39.91
CA THR A 837 20.36 -3.81 39.17
C THR A 837 21.80 -3.28 39.23
N ARG A 838 21.97 -1.98 39.47
CA ARG A 838 23.29 -1.31 39.50
C ARG A 838 24.00 -1.47 40.86
N ASP A 839 23.27 -1.43 41.97
CA ASP A 839 23.88 -1.60 43.30
C ASP A 839 24.23 -3.05 43.62
N GLY A 840 23.44 -4.02 43.13
CA GLY A 840 23.78 -5.44 43.21
C GLY A 840 25.12 -5.76 42.54
N LYS A 841 25.39 -5.15 41.37
CA LYS A 841 26.68 -5.32 40.66
C LYS A 841 27.84 -4.64 41.40
N LYS A 842 27.63 -3.47 42.02
CA LYS A 842 28.65 -2.81 42.86
C LYS A 842 29.00 -3.64 44.09
N ILE A 843 28.01 -4.24 44.75
CA ILE A 843 28.23 -5.08 45.93
C ILE A 843 29.02 -6.35 45.55
N GLN A 844 28.68 -6.99 44.43
CA GLN A 844 29.44 -8.15 43.93
C GLN A 844 30.88 -7.79 43.57
N TYR A 845 31.09 -6.64 42.95
CA TYR A 845 32.43 -6.14 42.62
C TYR A 845 33.26 -5.84 43.88
N GLY A 846 32.65 -5.24 44.90
CA GLY A 846 33.30 -5.01 46.19
C GLY A 846 33.71 -6.30 46.91
N ARG A 847 32.87 -7.35 46.85
CA ARG A 847 33.19 -8.66 47.44
C ARG A 847 34.34 -9.37 46.72
N LEU A 848 34.47 -9.20 45.41
CA LEU A 848 35.60 -9.71 44.63
C LEU A 848 36.90 -8.95 44.94
N ALA A 849 36.83 -7.64 45.12
CA ALA A 849 37.97 -6.84 45.56
C ALA A 849 38.48 -7.28 46.95
N GLN A 850 37.56 -7.46 47.91
CA GLN A 850 37.88 -7.98 49.24
C GLN A 850 38.45 -9.41 49.20
N PHE A 851 37.93 -10.28 48.33
CA PHE A 851 38.47 -11.63 48.17
C PHE A 851 39.93 -11.65 47.73
N LYS A 852 40.33 -10.68 46.91
CA LYS A 852 41.72 -10.49 46.46
C LYS A 852 42.57 -9.72 47.48
N GLY A 853 41.99 -9.28 48.60
CA GLY A 853 42.65 -8.50 49.63
C GLY A 853 42.95 -7.05 49.24
N MET A 854 42.23 -6.49 48.26
CA MET A 854 42.47 -5.15 47.70
C MET A 854 41.30 -4.21 47.93
N GLY A 855 41.56 -2.90 48.00
CA GLY A 855 40.52 -1.87 47.96
C GLY A 855 39.83 -1.83 46.59
N VAL A 856 38.58 -1.36 46.53
CA VAL A 856 37.76 -1.36 45.29
C VAL A 856 38.43 -0.60 44.12
N VAL A 857 39.12 0.51 44.43
CA VAL A 857 39.82 1.33 43.42
C VAL A 857 41.10 0.65 42.92
N GLU A 858 41.87 0.02 43.81
CA GLU A 858 43.06 -0.75 43.44
C GLU A 858 42.70 -1.99 42.64
N PHE A 859 41.62 -2.67 43.03
CA PHE A 859 41.07 -3.80 42.31
C PHE A 859 40.63 -3.40 40.90
N SER A 860 40.05 -2.22 40.72
CA SER A 860 39.70 -1.69 39.39
C SER A 860 40.93 -1.46 38.51
N LYS A 861 41.99 -0.87 39.05
CA LYS A 861 43.26 -0.72 38.32
C LYS A 861 43.89 -2.08 37.98
N TRP A 862 43.84 -3.03 38.91
CA TRP A 862 44.32 -4.40 38.66
C TRP A 862 43.49 -5.12 37.60
N VAL A 863 42.16 -5.00 37.62
CA VAL A 863 41.30 -5.60 36.60
C VAL A 863 41.64 -5.04 35.23
N LEU A 864 41.95 -3.75 35.10
CA LEU A 864 42.32 -3.17 33.80
C LEU A 864 43.70 -3.65 33.30
N SER A 865 44.66 -3.93 34.19
CA SER A 865 46.01 -4.38 33.81
C SER A 865 46.20 -5.90 33.76
N ALA A 866 45.32 -6.69 34.38
CA ALA A 866 45.41 -8.16 34.44
C ALA A 866 45.05 -8.84 33.12
N THR A 867 45.70 -9.96 32.80
CA THR A 867 45.37 -10.75 31.61
C THR A 867 44.02 -11.46 31.77
N PRO A 868 43.33 -11.83 30.66
CA PRO A 868 42.04 -12.53 30.72
C PRO A 868 42.10 -13.83 31.55
N SER A 869 43.21 -14.57 31.46
CA SER A 869 43.44 -15.81 32.22
C SER A 869 43.47 -15.57 33.74
N ASP A 870 44.11 -14.48 34.18
CA ASP A 870 44.18 -14.12 35.61
C ASP A 870 42.82 -13.72 36.18
N ARG A 871 41.98 -13.06 35.37
CA ARG A 871 40.62 -12.66 35.76
C ARG A 871 39.71 -13.88 35.89
N GLU A 872 39.82 -14.84 34.98
CA GLU A 872 39.07 -16.09 35.06
C GLU A 872 39.50 -16.97 36.23
N SER A 873 40.81 -17.04 36.51
CA SER A 873 41.36 -17.76 37.65
C SER A 873 40.84 -17.18 38.97
N LEU A 874 40.80 -15.85 39.11
CA LEU A 874 40.21 -15.18 40.27
C LEU A 874 38.72 -15.53 40.43
N LEU A 875 37.94 -15.49 39.35
CA LEU A 875 36.51 -15.80 39.39
C LEU A 875 36.25 -17.27 39.74
N ARG A 876 37.07 -18.20 39.22
CA ARG A 876 37.00 -19.63 39.58
C ARG A 876 37.33 -19.84 41.06
N ASN A 877 38.41 -19.24 41.56
CA ASN A 877 38.80 -19.33 42.96
C ASN A 877 37.76 -18.70 43.91
N TYR A 878 37.18 -17.56 43.54
CA TYR A 878 36.10 -16.93 44.29
C TYR A 878 34.84 -17.81 44.34
N LYS A 879 34.46 -18.40 43.21
CA LYS A 879 33.31 -19.32 43.13
C LYS A 879 33.54 -20.62 43.91
N ARG A 880 34.77 -21.15 43.92
CA ARG A 880 35.13 -22.33 44.72
C ARG A 880 35.02 -22.05 46.21
N ARG A 881 35.62 -20.95 46.68
CA ARG A 881 35.58 -20.56 48.10
C ARG A 881 34.19 -20.14 48.59
N LYS A 882 33.30 -19.67 47.69
CA LYS A 882 31.87 -19.43 47.99
C LYS A 882 31.03 -20.72 48.05
N LYS A 883 31.53 -21.86 47.54
CA LYS A 883 30.87 -23.16 47.69
C LYS A 883 31.36 -23.91 48.93
N GLU A 884 32.54 -23.56 49.45
CA GLU A 884 33.15 -24.12 50.66
C GLU A 884 32.80 -23.34 51.95
N ALA A 885 32.18 -22.16 51.81
CA ALA A 885 31.65 -21.32 52.89
C ALA A 885 30.13 -21.21 52.73
#